data_AF-A0A918AG87-F1
#
_entry.id   AF-A0A918AG87-F1
#
_cell.length_a   1.000
_cell.length_b   1.000
_cell.length_c   1.000
_cell.angle_alpha   90.00
_cell.angle_beta   90.00
_cell.angle_gamma   90.00
#
_symmetry.space_group_name_H-M   'P 1'
#
loop_
_entity.id
_entity.type
_entity.pdbx_description
1 polymer ?
#
loop_
_entity_poly.entity_id
_entity_poly.type
_entity_poly.pdbx_seq_one_letter_code
_entity_poly.pdbx_strand_id
1 'polypeptide(L)'
;MDATPAPETTPDPGDPDTTPPSVLGTLPAPAEVEVDGRTEVRVSFSEPVTNAQVSLRDAAGQAITGTATMDASDTVLVFRPGSQLPVGEFAADVSDARDAAGNVMTAPYSWRFTTTTTVPDPDPVPGLVAAYGMDEGAGTSVADSSGQNNTGAGRSASWVDGKYGKALSFNGSSSWVTVEDAASLRLTTGMTVSAWVNPATVADWRSLVTKELAVEGASYSLYAANGGAVPSGWVQPDPADSSTVDGLTPLPVGTWSHLALTYDGAALRLLINGQQVDETAMSDSLYDDGSPLRIGGNGVWGEYFEGLIDEVRIYNRALTAQQIQADMNTPVGSTIPGPDPTPTPTPTPDPTPNPVPGLVAAYGMEEGTGTIVGDSSGQNNTGAATDTTWTTAGKHGKALTFNGDSSWVTVPHAPSLRLTTALTLSAWVRPSTTDALWHPVLMKENDRDGFYGLYSSIGEGPAGWLETADDEGGPAYWDSLPSNQWSHLALTYDGSNATLYVNGTEVDQEPLTGELIDDGGDLRIGGHATWREYFEGLIDEVRIYNIVQTAAQIQADMNTPIGAAPAAAAPTARLNAATTPAIDKLTVSADAPAGTTPVLTAWLTGDSTTGGTVEIALSHRPAKQQERAKTQIWTGKAGVKADSSKATVTLPEGLLKQGQEVRWRARSVADGVTGPWTSWAGLTVKDPKPEKATRNPGTSSSGVTEQPKSALAASTFPYERMDHDECQNLLKGTRQRWEVQSGLPARTFRHKNSFNTCFAMWIGERNEDDEVDRLPVPLLDDDSGVMWMARLTIVFHTYVGTKNSFSPREKLATSLVSDSREISAWIRVDAWHVFDANWSNSRKFSIKLGEAGFPGCTSIYKARDGQKKSALNGISDTVADWRRFSDDREIVLASQQSSHPDREGTCTVDPHVIYQNNPEGGDQIQWAHPEFKSKNHAVTFTCDSSAAIKIYTGGCISNSVRPVFVLDSNDAKVAESAYHWALAMYSPNATYPPSNAPKKIPGAIDWGDKGCTTRTTGCLHRTTTESVIDDNRNKHAVPACRKYKPNYKKPDSCDEFPFASTLEGAANTTYDFSVQIIKLKDNCASGSRTKWFYLRHRIRHNTSYWVDVIMPGQATPVSGALGTVVRDPLPDEESIVCVEDELE
;
A
#
# COMPACT_ATOMS: atom_id res chain seq x y z
N MET A 1 43.31 -7.62 70.26
CA MET A 1 42.25 -7.54 71.29
C MET A 1 41.56 -6.21 71.11
N ASP A 2 40.23 -6.26 71.06
CA ASP A 2 39.29 -5.25 70.55
C ASP A 2 39.46 -3.81 71.03
N ALA A 3 39.16 -2.88 70.13
CA ALA A 3 38.21 -1.78 70.39
C ALA A 3 37.66 -1.25 69.05
N THR A 4 36.34 -1.23 68.93
CA THR A 4 35.49 -0.74 67.82
C THR A 4 35.63 0.76 67.55
N PRO A 5 35.40 1.25 66.31
CA PRO A 5 35.06 2.64 66.06
C PRO A 5 33.53 2.86 66.02
N ALA A 6 33.12 4.02 66.55
CA ALA A 6 31.77 4.59 66.50
C ALA A 6 31.43 5.11 65.07
N PRO A 7 30.14 5.35 64.74
CA PRO A 7 29.74 5.70 63.38
C PRO A 7 30.00 7.18 63.09
N GLU A 8 30.71 7.46 61.98
CA GLU A 8 30.86 8.82 61.44
C GLU A 8 29.62 9.26 60.65
N THR A 9 29.33 10.54 60.84
CA THR A 9 28.19 11.32 60.41
C THR A 9 28.27 11.77 58.95
N THR A 10 27.10 11.73 58.28
CA THR A 10 26.57 12.58 57.17
C THR A 10 27.55 13.34 56.25
N PRO A 11 27.43 13.20 54.90
CA PRO A 11 28.21 13.96 53.94
C PRO A 11 27.75 15.43 53.79
N ASP A 12 28.73 16.26 53.44
CA ASP A 12 28.79 17.72 53.24
C ASP A 12 27.78 18.26 52.18
N PRO A 13 27.18 19.46 52.33
CA PRO A 13 26.34 20.07 51.31
C PRO A 13 27.21 20.66 50.20
N GLY A 14 26.98 20.22 48.95
CA GLY A 14 27.66 20.72 47.76
C GLY A 14 27.44 22.22 47.52
N ASP A 15 28.38 22.82 46.78
CA ASP A 15 28.40 24.23 46.38
C ASP A 15 27.02 24.72 45.88
N PRO A 16 26.61 25.96 46.23
CA PRO A 16 25.37 26.54 45.73
C PRO A 16 25.46 26.75 44.21
N ASP A 17 24.43 26.34 43.50
CA ASP A 17 24.30 26.56 42.06
C ASP A 17 24.31 28.05 41.72
N THR A 18 25.17 28.44 40.77
CA THR A 18 25.34 29.83 40.31
C THR A 18 25.04 30.00 38.83
N THR A 19 24.59 28.95 38.14
CA THR A 19 24.35 28.97 36.70
C THR A 19 22.89 29.36 36.44
N PRO A 20 22.61 30.46 35.73
CA PRO A 20 21.23 30.80 35.40
C PRO A 20 20.61 29.87 34.35
N PRO A 21 19.29 29.65 34.40
CA PRO A 21 18.60 28.85 33.40
C PRO A 21 18.66 29.49 32.00
N SER A 22 18.72 28.66 30.96
CA SER A 22 18.80 29.07 29.55
C SER A 22 17.78 28.32 28.68
N VAL A 23 17.40 28.91 27.53
CA VAL A 23 16.47 28.28 26.57
C VAL A 23 17.23 27.29 25.70
N LEU A 24 16.82 26.01 25.70
CA LEU A 24 17.37 24.93 24.86
C LEU A 24 16.68 24.79 23.51
N GLY A 25 15.40 25.20 23.41
CA GLY A 25 14.63 25.09 22.18
C GLY A 25 13.24 25.72 22.28
N THR A 26 12.66 26.04 21.12
CA THR A 26 11.32 26.61 20.98
C THR A 26 10.52 25.87 19.92
N LEU A 27 9.20 25.81 20.12
CA LEU A 27 8.22 25.38 19.13
C LEU A 27 7.11 26.45 19.07
N PRO A 28 6.71 26.97 17.92
CA PRO A 28 7.40 26.88 16.63
C PRO A 28 8.86 27.34 16.73
N ALA A 29 9.72 26.75 15.92
CA ALA A 29 11.14 27.07 15.86
C ALA A 29 11.37 28.50 15.34
N PRO A 30 12.53 29.13 15.64
CA PRO A 30 12.83 30.47 15.15
C PRO A 30 12.83 30.53 13.61
N ALA A 31 12.07 31.47 13.06
CA ALA A 31 11.81 31.68 11.63
C ALA A 31 11.07 30.52 10.93
N GLU A 32 10.39 29.65 11.68
CA GLU A 32 9.53 28.62 11.09
C GLU A 32 8.38 29.26 10.30
N VAL A 33 8.12 28.73 9.11
CA VAL A 33 7.03 29.12 8.22
C VAL A 33 6.06 27.96 8.10
N GLU A 34 4.83 28.24 7.65
CA GLU A 34 3.77 27.22 7.52
C GLU A 34 3.31 26.61 8.85
N VAL A 35 3.43 27.39 9.93
CA VAL A 35 2.97 26.99 11.26
C VAL A 35 1.44 26.95 11.29
N ASP A 36 0.86 25.85 11.78
CA ASP A 36 -0.58 25.78 12.01
C ASP A 36 -0.99 26.88 13.01
N GLY A 37 -2.02 27.66 12.69
CA GLY A 37 -2.55 28.70 13.57
C GLY A 37 -3.05 28.18 14.94
N ARG A 38 -3.18 26.87 15.13
CA ARG A 38 -3.50 26.22 16.42
C ARG A 38 -2.25 25.74 17.20
N THR A 39 -1.06 25.87 16.63
CA THR A 39 0.19 25.41 17.25
C THR A 39 0.45 26.14 18.57
N GLU A 40 0.77 25.38 19.61
CA GLU A 40 1.19 25.92 20.90
C GLU A 40 2.59 26.47 20.84
N VAL A 41 2.83 27.55 21.59
CA VAL A 41 4.16 28.13 21.73
C VAL A 41 4.86 27.50 22.94
N ARG A 42 5.86 26.65 22.71
CA ARG A 42 6.63 25.94 23.74
C ARG A 42 8.05 26.50 23.88
N VAL A 43 8.54 26.55 25.11
CA VAL A 43 9.91 26.94 25.46
C VAL A 43 10.50 25.88 26.40
N SER A 44 11.59 25.25 25.99
CA SER A 44 12.33 24.29 26.82
C SER A 44 13.53 24.96 27.49
N PHE A 45 13.71 24.74 28.79
CA PHE A 45 14.80 25.30 29.59
C PHE A 45 15.89 24.25 29.90
N SER A 46 17.09 24.71 30.24
CA SER A 46 18.24 23.87 30.60
C SER A 46 18.08 23.08 31.90
N GLU A 47 17.09 23.46 32.70
CA GLU A 47 16.80 22.95 34.04
C GLU A 47 15.38 23.37 34.47
N PRO A 48 14.83 22.84 35.58
CA PRO A 48 13.54 23.26 36.12
C PRO A 48 13.51 24.75 36.50
N VAL A 49 12.47 25.48 36.09
CA VAL A 49 12.33 26.93 36.33
C VAL A 49 10.99 27.33 36.94
N THR A 50 10.98 28.49 37.60
CA THR A 50 9.80 29.17 38.15
C THR A 50 9.69 30.60 37.60
N ASN A 51 8.51 31.20 37.68
CA ASN A 51 8.21 32.59 37.28
C ASN A 51 8.41 32.98 35.80
N ALA A 52 8.71 32.03 34.92
CA ALA A 52 8.84 32.29 33.49
C ALA A 52 7.57 32.92 32.91
N GLN A 53 7.73 34.02 32.18
CA GLN A 53 6.65 34.75 31.50
C GLN A 53 6.84 34.65 30.00
N VAL A 54 5.76 34.43 29.25
CA VAL A 54 5.78 34.38 27.79
C VAL A 54 4.77 35.36 27.21
N SER A 55 5.18 36.12 26.19
CA SER A 55 4.31 37.03 25.47
C SER A 55 4.37 36.76 23.98
N LEU A 56 3.21 36.75 23.32
CA LEU A 56 3.07 36.56 21.87
C LEU A 56 2.42 37.82 21.28
N ARG A 57 2.93 38.30 20.14
CA ARG A 57 2.45 39.50 19.44
C ARG A 57 2.32 39.24 17.94
N ASP A 58 1.33 39.84 17.31
CA ASP A 58 1.21 39.83 15.85
C ASP A 58 2.17 40.81 15.17
N ALA A 59 2.15 40.82 13.83
CA ALA A 59 2.95 41.72 13.00
C ALA A 59 2.67 43.22 13.25
N ALA A 60 1.52 43.58 13.81
CA ALA A 60 1.17 44.96 14.20
C ALA A 60 1.65 45.31 15.63
N GLY A 61 2.25 44.35 16.34
CA GLY A 61 2.73 44.50 17.73
C GLY A 61 1.63 44.34 18.78
N GLN A 62 0.42 43.94 18.37
CA GLN A 62 -0.70 43.69 19.26
C GLN A 62 -0.53 42.35 19.97
N ALA A 63 -0.74 42.33 21.28
CA ALA A 63 -0.57 41.13 22.08
C ALA A 63 -1.68 40.10 21.78
N ILE A 64 -1.28 38.85 21.57
CA ILE A 64 -2.17 37.71 21.47
C ILE A 64 -2.43 37.18 22.88
N THR A 65 -3.71 37.07 23.23
CA THR A 65 -4.14 36.53 24.52
C THR A 65 -4.09 35.00 24.51
N GLY A 66 -3.64 34.40 25.61
CA GLY A 66 -3.54 32.95 25.78
C GLY A 66 -3.20 32.55 27.21
N THR A 67 -3.07 31.26 27.46
CA THR A 67 -2.73 30.70 28.78
C THR A 67 -1.35 30.07 28.76
N ALA A 68 -0.50 30.40 29.74
CA ALA A 68 0.83 29.82 29.90
C ALA A 68 0.85 28.83 31.07
N THR A 69 1.33 27.61 30.86
CA THR A 69 1.43 26.55 31.86
C THR A 69 2.78 25.84 31.80
N MET A 70 3.35 25.51 32.96
CA MET A 70 4.55 24.66 33.05
C MET A 70 4.16 23.18 32.93
N ASP A 71 5.07 22.37 32.37
CA ASP A 71 4.97 20.92 32.36
C ASP A 71 5.26 20.31 33.75
N ALA A 72 5.03 19.00 33.91
CA ALA A 72 5.20 18.30 35.18
C ALA A 72 6.65 18.26 35.69
N SER A 73 7.64 18.54 34.82
CA SER A 73 9.06 18.63 35.13
C SER A 73 9.54 20.05 35.43
N ASP A 74 8.67 21.06 35.30
CA ASP A 74 9.00 22.50 35.36
C ASP A 74 10.11 22.92 34.37
N THR A 75 10.34 22.15 33.31
CA THR A 75 11.39 22.38 32.30
C THR A 75 10.85 22.91 30.98
N VAL A 76 9.53 22.85 30.77
CA VAL A 76 8.88 23.31 29.53
C VAL A 76 7.72 24.24 29.87
N LEU A 77 7.76 25.48 29.36
CA LEU A 77 6.64 26.42 29.41
C LEU A 77 5.84 26.30 28.11
N VAL A 78 4.53 26.12 28.22
CA VAL A 78 3.59 26.00 27.09
C VAL A 78 2.61 27.16 27.11
N PHE A 79 2.59 27.99 26.06
CA PHE A 79 1.60 29.04 25.83
C PHE A 79 0.60 28.61 24.76
N ARG A 80 -0.68 28.57 25.15
CA ARG A 80 -1.80 28.22 24.29
C ARG A 80 -2.56 29.50 23.89
N PRO A 81 -2.56 29.91 22.61
CA PRO A 81 -3.37 31.04 22.14
C PRO A 81 -4.86 30.81 22.44
N GLY A 82 -5.58 31.85 22.88
CA GLY A 82 -7.02 31.74 23.21
C GLY A 82 -7.94 31.59 21.99
N SER A 83 -7.40 31.80 20.79
CA SER A 83 -8.06 31.59 19.51
C SER A 83 -7.00 31.23 18.47
N GLN A 84 -7.42 30.61 17.36
CA GLN A 84 -6.52 30.33 16.24
C GLN A 84 -5.79 31.60 15.79
N LEU A 85 -4.46 31.51 15.68
CA LEU A 85 -3.62 32.58 15.18
C LEU A 85 -3.97 32.86 13.72
N PRO A 86 -4.29 34.12 13.35
CA PRO A 86 -4.53 34.48 11.96
C PRO A 86 -3.27 34.26 11.12
N VAL A 87 -3.43 34.16 9.80
CA VAL A 87 -2.31 34.07 8.86
C VAL A 87 -1.42 35.31 8.99
N GLY A 88 -0.15 35.11 9.32
CA GLY A 88 0.80 36.21 9.46
C GLY A 88 2.04 35.85 10.28
N GLU A 89 2.93 36.84 10.41
CA GLU A 89 4.13 36.73 11.24
C GLU A 89 3.81 37.08 12.70
N PHE A 90 4.34 36.30 13.63
CA PHE A 90 4.22 36.52 15.08
C PHE A 90 5.60 36.63 15.73
N ALA A 91 5.69 37.44 16.77
CA ALA A 91 6.86 37.58 17.62
C ALA A 91 6.54 37.05 19.03
N ALA A 92 7.38 36.14 19.54
CA ALA A 92 7.28 35.57 20.86
C ALA A 92 8.50 35.97 21.71
N ASP A 93 8.27 36.23 22.99
CA ASP A 93 9.29 36.60 23.97
C ASP A 93 9.09 35.78 25.26
N VAL A 94 10.17 35.29 25.86
CA VAL A 94 10.16 34.66 27.19
C VAL A 94 11.13 35.35 28.14
N SER A 95 10.70 35.66 29.37
CA SER A 95 11.47 36.38 30.39
C SER A 95 11.28 35.82 31.81
N ASP A 96 12.12 36.27 32.75
CA ASP A 96 11.96 36.11 34.20
C ASP A 96 12.00 34.67 34.77
N ALA A 97 12.44 33.68 33.98
CA ALA A 97 12.65 32.32 34.44
C ALA A 97 13.74 32.25 35.53
N ARG A 98 13.48 31.49 36.61
CA ARG A 98 14.36 31.33 37.78
C ARG A 98 14.55 29.87 38.16
N ASP A 99 15.78 29.44 38.40
CA ASP A 99 16.06 28.10 38.91
C ASP A 99 15.69 27.96 40.41
N ALA A 100 15.92 26.76 40.96
CA ALA A 100 15.69 26.46 42.37
C ALA A 100 16.64 27.20 43.34
N ALA A 101 17.81 27.65 42.85
CA ALA A 101 18.77 28.45 43.61
C ALA A 101 18.46 29.96 43.59
N GLY A 102 17.50 30.38 42.76
CA GLY A 102 17.05 31.76 42.58
C GLY A 102 17.80 32.55 41.51
N ASN A 103 18.69 31.92 40.72
CA ASN A 103 19.36 32.60 39.61
C ASN A 103 18.33 32.91 38.52
N VAL A 104 18.35 34.13 38.00
CA VAL A 104 17.41 34.60 36.97
C VAL A 104 18.06 34.46 35.61
N MET A 105 17.31 33.98 34.60
CA MET A 105 17.78 33.95 33.22
C MET A 105 18.40 35.29 32.81
N THR A 106 19.54 35.23 32.13
CA THR A 106 20.42 36.39 31.93
C THR A 106 19.81 37.49 31.06
N ALA A 107 18.94 37.14 30.12
CA ALA A 107 18.20 38.06 29.26
C ALA A 107 16.93 37.39 28.69
N PRO A 108 15.89 38.15 28.33
CA PRO A 108 14.75 37.63 27.59
C PRO A 108 15.18 36.98 26.27
N TYR A 109 14.49 35.91 25.88
CA TYR A 109 14.70 35.23 24.60
C TYR A 109 13.54 35.52 23.65
N SER A 110 13.84 36.06 22.47
CA SER A 110 12.85 36.51 21.49
C SER A 110 13.00 35.76 20.17
N TRP A 111 11.90 35.33 19.55
CA TRP A 111 11.89 34.71 18.23
C TRP A 111 10.62 35.05 17.43
N ARG A 112 10.60 34.67 16.15
CA ARG A 112 9.48 34.89 15.23
C ARG A 112 9.11 33.61 14.50
N PHE A 113 7.86 33.50 14.07
CA PHE A 113 7.36 32.42 13.21
C PHE A 113 6.19 32.92 12.35
N THR A 114 5.82 32.20 11.28
CA THR A 114 4.75 32.59 10.35
C THR A 114 3.72 31.48 10.17
N THR A 115 2.44 31.81 10.35
CA THR A 115 1.32 30.90 10.11
C THR A 115 0.79 31.01 8.68
N THR A 116 0.30 29.91 8.10
CA THR A 116 -0.29 29.86 6.74
C THR A 116 -1.65 29.16 6.73
N THR A 117 -2.38 29.21 5.60
CA THR A 117 -3.72 28.61 5.44
C THR A 117 -3.72 27.10 5.17
N THR A 118 -2.61 26.39 5.41
CA THR A 118 -2.48 24.98 5.02
C THR A 118 -2.51 24.06 6.24
N VAL A 119 -3.67 23.46 6.50
CA VAL A 119 -3.75 22.17 7.22
C VAL A 119 -4.65 21.23 6.40
N PRO A 120 -4.19 20.01 6.05
CA PRO A 120 -5.04 18.94 5.54
C PRO A 120 -5.93 18.37 6.66
N ASP A 121 -7.22 18.19 6.38
CA ASP A 121 -8.18 17.48 7.25
C ASP A 121 -7.79 15.97 7.30
N PRO A 122 -7.88 15.25 8.44
CA PRO A 122 -7.52 13.84 8.49
C PRO A 122 -8.57 12.98 7.76
N ASP A 123 -8.11 12.11 6.86
CA ASP A 123 -8.93 11.15 6.11
C ASP A 123 -9.86 10.31 7.04
N PRO A 124 -11.08 9.92 6.59
CA PRO A 124 -11.94 9.02 7.35
C PRO A 124 -11.26 7.67 7.58
N VAL A 125 -11.15 7.24 8.84
CA VAL A 125 -10.53 5.96 9.23
C VAL A 125 -11.37 4.80 8.67
N PRO A 126 -10.84 3.97 7.75
CA PRO A 126 -11.64 2.97 7.05
C PRO A 126 -12.30 1.96 7.98
N GLY A 127 -13.64 1.88 7.89
CA GLY A 127 -14.48 0.93 8.61
C GLY A 127 -14.86 1.33 10.04
N LEU A 128 -14.45 2.52 10.51
CA LEU A 128 -14.88 3.06 11.81
C LEU A 128 -16.36 3.45 11.73
N VAL A 129 -17.19 2.89 12.62
CA VAL A 129 -18.64 3.09 12.62
C VAL A 129 -19.18 3.74 13.89
N ALA A 130 -18.42 3.74 14.98
CA ALA A 130 -18.69 4.59 16.13
C ALA A 130 -17.39 4.86 16.90
N ALA A 131 -17.22 6.07 17.41
CA ALA A 131 -16.07 6.44 18.23
C ALA A 131 -16.50 7.42 19.32
N TYR A 132 -16.32 7.06 20.59
CA TYR A 132 -16.72 7.88 21.73
C TYR A 132 -15.50 8.16 22.62
N GLY A 133 -15.01 9.40 22.58
CA GLY A 133 -13.93 9.87 23.45
C GLY A 133 -14.39 10.22 24.86
N MET A 134 -15.71 10.42 25.05
CA MET A 134 -16.29 10.73 26.36
C MET A 134 -15.68 11.98 27.03
N ASP A 135 -15.36 12.98 26.22
CA ASP A 135 -14.69 14.23 26.59
C ASP A 135 -15.64 15.42 26.86
N GLU A 136 -16.96 15.23 26.77
CA GLU A 136 -17.95 16.31 26.81
C GLU A 136 -18.05 16.99 28.19
N GLY A 137 -17.69 16.29 29.27
CA GLY A 137 -17.55 16.83 30.62
C GLY A 137 -18.84 17.24 31.33
N ALA A 138 -19.98 17.34 30.63
CA ALA A 138 -21.29 17.69 31.19
C ALA A 138 -22.46 17.22 30.33
N GLY A 139 -23.66 17.19 30.93
CA GLY A 139 -24.88 16.77 30.25
C GLY A 139 -25.02 15.26 30.11
N THR A 140 -25.91 14.82 29.23
CA THR A 140 -26.22 13.40 29.00
C THR A 140 -25.87 12.93 27.58
N SER A 141 -25.38 13.80 26.70
CA SER A 141 -25.00 13.42 25.33
C SER A 141 -23.60 12.84 25.33
N VAL A 142 -23.37 11.78 24.55
CA VAL A 142 -22.06 11.17 24.28
C VAL A 142 -21.87 11.18 22.77
N ALA A 143 -21.05 12.08 22.26
CA ALA A 143 -20.87 12.34 20.85
C ALA A 143 -20.10 11.21 20.15
N ASP A 144 -20.52 10.93 18.93
CA ASP A 144 -19.84 9.99 18.04
C ASP A 144 -18.90 10.75 17.09
N SER A 145 -17.60 10.57 17.28
CA SER A 145 -16.52 11.16 16.48
C SER A 145 -16.16 10.34 15.23
N SER A 146 -16.88 9.25 14.92
CA SER A 146 -16.62 8.43 13.73
C SER A 146 -17.13 9.03 12.42
N GLY A 147 -17.99 10.05 12.51
CA GLY A 147 -18.71 10.61 11.35
C GLY A 147 -20.00 9.87 11.00
N GLN A 148 -20.43 8.86 11.78
CA GLN A 148 -21.68 8.10 11.54
C GLN A 148 -22.90 8.61 12.32
N ASN A 149 -22.74 9.66 13.13
CA ASN A 149 -23.81 10.26 13.93
C ASN A 149 -24.50 9.30 14.90
N ASN A 150 -23.82 8.26 15.37
CA ASN A 150 -24.31 7.31 16.37
C ASN A 150 -24.29 7.90 17.79
N THR A 151 -24.87 9.09 17.99
CA THR A 151 -24.81 9.80 19.27
C THR A 151 -25.51 9.02 20.39
N GLY A 152 -24.83 8.88 21.53
CA GLY A 152 -25.34 8.22 22.72
C GLY A 152 -26.00 9.16 23.73
N ALA A 153 -26.90 8.62 24.55
CA ALA A 153 -27.54 9.28 25.67
C ALA A 153 -27.25 8.54 26.99
N GLY A 154 -26.42 9.15 27.85
CA GLY A 154 -26.09 8.69 29.19
C GLY A 154 -27.27 8.76 30.16
N ARG A 155 -27.47 7.69 30.92
CA ARG A 155 -28.43 7.56 32.02
C ARG A 155 -27.66 7.25 33.29
N SER A 156 -27.84 8.05 34.34
CA SER A 156 -27.21 7.85 35.66
C SER A 156 -25.68 7.67 35.63
N ALA A 157 -25.00 8.04 34.54
CA ALA A 157 -23.55 8.09 34.44
C ALA A 157 -23.08 9.51 34.75
N SER A 158 -21.85 9.65 35.25
CA SER A 158 -21.26 10.96 35.57
C SER A 158 -19.87 11.11 34.96
N TRP A 159 -19.58 12.31 34.49
CA TRP A 159 -18.28 12.68 33.94
C TRP A 159 -17.21 12.75 35.03
N VAL A 160 -16.05 12.13 34.79
CA VAL A 160 -14.85 12.16 35.64
C VAL A 160 -13.60 12.28 34.78
N ASP A 161 -12.41 12.38 35.37
CA ASP A 161 -11.16 12.35 34.62
C ASP A 161 -10.86 10.94 34.08
N GLY A 162 -10.50 10.87 32.80
CA GLY A 162 -10.39 9.65 32.01
C GLY A 162 -8.97 9.11 31.81
N LYS A 163 -8.85 8.13 30.92
CA LYS A 163 -7.56 7.65 30.39
C LYS A 163 -6.94 8.73 29.49
N TYR A 164 -7.79 9.39 28.71
CA TYR A 164 -7.50 10.63 27.99
C TYR A 164 -8.61 11.63 28.31
N GLY A 165 -8.27 12.87 28.69
CA GLY A 165 -9.28 13.88 29.00
C GLY A 165 -10.31 13.45 30.07
N LYS A 166 -11.58 13.30 29.67
CA LYS A 166 -12.69 12.84 30.54
C LYS A 166 -13.08 11.39 30.24
N ALA A 167 -13.88 10.83 31.14
CA ALA A 167 -14.48 9.50 31.00
C ALA A 167 -15.86 9.48 31.65
N LEU A 168 -16.64 8.44 31.35
CA LEU A 168 -17.89 8.18 32.06
C LEU A 168 -17.68 7.18 33.21
N SER A 169 -18.18 7.57 34.39
CA SER A 169 -18.27 6.70 35.56
C SER A 169 -19.65 6.04 35.63
N PHE A 170 -19.65 4.72 35.81
CA PHE A 170 -20.83 3.86 35.89
C PHE A 170 -20.95 3.27 37.30
N ASN A 171 -22.18 3.22 37.83
CA ASN A 171 -22.46 2.93 39.24
C ASN A 171 -22.74 1.44 39.57
N GLY A 172 -22.59 0.54 38.59
CA GLY A 172 -22.80 -0.90 38.81
C GLY A 172 -24.25 -1.34 39.03
N SER A 173 -25.25 -0.48 38.86
CA SER A 173 -26.66 -0.81 39.15
C SER A 173 -27.71 -0.21 38.20
N SER A 174 -27.43 0.93 37.59
CA SER A 174 -28.41 1.64 36.75
C SER A 174 -27.80 2.56 35.70
N SER A 175 -26.48 2.75 35.69
CA SER A 175 -25.79 3.58 34.71
C SER A 175 -25.61 2.83 33.39
N TRP A 176 -25.94 3.48 32.27
CA TRP A 176 -25.49 3.10 30.92
C TRP A 176 -25.65 4.26 29.95
N VAL A 177 -25.03 4.18 28.78
CA VAL A 177 -25.31 5.03 27.61
C VAL A 177 -26.21 4.24 26.66
N THR A 178 -27.23 4.90 26.12
CA THR A 178 -28.10 4.37 25.05
C THR A 178 -27.74 5.00 23.73
N VAL A 179 -27.35 4.20 22.76
CA VAL A 179 -27.20 4.61 21.36
C VAL A 179 -28.33 3.93 20.60
N GLU A 180 -29.18 4.73 19.97
CA GLU A 180 -30.31 4.20 19.20
C GLU A 180 -29.81 3.34 18.03
N ASP A 181 -30.62 2.38 17.61
CA ASP A 181 -30.23 1.49 16.53
C ASP A 181 -29.96 2.25 15.23
N ALA A 182 -28.88 1.87 14.56
CA ALA A 182 -28.46 2.42 13.27
C ALA A 182 -27.88 1.31 12.41
N ALA A 183 -28.05 1.42 11.09
CA ALA A 183 -27.55 0.40 10.15
C ALA A 183 -26.03 0.19 10.26
N SER A 184 -25.26 1.24 10.59
CA SER A 184 -23.82 1.19 10.81
C SER A 184 -23.40 0.34 12.02
N LEU A 185 -24.31 0.14 12.99
CA LEU A 185 -24.10 -0.68 14.19
C LEU A 185 -24.60 -2.12 14.03
N ARG A 186 -25.23 -2.47 12.90
CA ARG A 186 -25.71 -3.84 12.61
C ARG A 186 -24.60 -4.65 11.94
N LEU A 187 -23.62 -5.06 12.75
CA LEU A 187 -22.40 -5.71 12.28
C LEU A 187 -22.68 -7.18 11.96
N THR A 188 -22.56 -7.61 10.70
CA THR A 188 -22.95 -8.98 10.30
C THR A 188 -21.81 -9.87 9.81
N THR A 189 -20.78 -9.31 9.16
CA THR A 189 -19.71 -10.09 8.49
C THR A 189 -18.31 -9.83 9.05
N GLY A 190 -18.18 -8.88 9.97
CA GLY A 190 -16.93 -8.59 10.65
C GLY A 190 -17.09 -7.39 11.58
N MET A 191 -16.30 -7.35 12.64
CA MET A 191 -16.35 -6.26 13.60
C MET A 191 -15.05 -6.10 14.39
N THR A 192 -14.87 -4.91 14.95
CA THR A 192 -14.01 -4.66 16.10
C THR A 192 -14.76 -3.81 17.10
N VAL A 193 -14.81 -4.20 18.37
CA VAL A 193 -15.35 -3.37 19.46
C VAL A 193 -14.24 -3.21 20.49
N SER A 194 -13.86 -1.98 20.83
CA SER A 194 -12.78 -1.73 21.79
C SER A 194 -13.07 -0.59 22.74
N ALA A 195 -12.44 -0.60 23.92
CA ALA A 195 -12.55 0.45 24.93
C ALA A 195 -11.35 0.44 25.88
N TRP A 196 -10.99 1.60 26.42
CA TRP A 196 -10.23 1.71 27.66
C TRP A 196 -11.18 1.58 28.85
N VAL A 197 -10.82 0.76 29.84
CA VAL A 197 -11.67 0.50 31.01
C VAL A 197 -10.86 0.48 32.30
N ASN A 198 -11.47 0.99 33.37
CA ASN A 198 -10.93 0.95 34.73
C ASN A 198 -12.02 0.41 35.67
N PRO A 199 -12.09 -0.91 35.88
CA PRO A 199 -13.15 -1.52 36.68
C PRO A 199 -12.96 -1.23 38.17
N ALA A 200 -14.04 -0.86 38.87
CA ALA A 200 -14.06 -0.81 40.34
C ALA A 200 -14.28 -2.20 40.96
N THR A 201 -14.84 -3.13 40.18
CA THR A 201 -14.98 -4.54 40.52
C THR A 201 -15.00 -5.38 39.25
N VAL A 202 -14.56 -6.62 39.37
CA VAL A 202 -14.63 -7.66 38.33
C VAL A 202 -15.47 -8.85 38.82
N ALA A 203 -16.23 -8.67 39.91
CA ALA A 203 -17.15 -9.67 40.42
C ALA A 203 -18.47 -9.65 39.63
N ASP A 204 -18.96 -10.84 39.27
CA ASP A 204 -20.14 -11.04 38.40
C ASP A 204 -19.98 -10.44 36.99
N TRP A 205 -21.05 -10.48 36.20
CA TRP A 205 -21.08 -9.98 34.83
C TRP A 205 -20.99 -8.44 34.78
N ARG A 206 -20.07 -7.93 33.97
CA ARG A 206 -19.75 -6.50 33.82
C ARG A 206 -19.69 -6.11 32.33
N SER A 207 -20.84 -5.76 31.76
CA SER A 207 -21.00 -5.38 30.35
C SER A 207 -20.39 -4.01 30.05
N LEU A 208 -19.51 -3.94 29.03
CA LEU A 208 -18.88 -2.71 28.57
C LEU A 208 -19.61 -2.11 27.36
N VAL A 209 -19.82 -2.92 26.31
CA VAL A 209 -20.52 -2.51 25.09
C VAL A 209 -21.36 -3.69 24.63
N THR A 210 -22.68 -3.51 24.51
CA THR A 210 -23.63 -4.57 24.16
C THR A 210 -24.63 -4.06 23.12
N LYS A 211 -24.68 -4.70 21.95
CA LYS A 211 -25.77 -4.51 20.98
C LYS A 211 -26.89 -5.46 21.35
N GLU A 212 -28.02 -4.95 21.84
CA GLU A 212 -29.09 -5.78 22.38
C GLU A 212 -29.86 -6.52 21.27
N LEU A 213 -30.69 -7.50 21.67
CA LEU A 213 -31.76 -8.08 20.86
C LEU A 213 -33.09 -7.93 21.59
N ALA A 214 -34.20 -7.88 20.84
CA ALA A 214 -35.56 -7.73 21.34
C ALA A 214 -36.08 -8.99 22.03
N VAL A 215 -35.56 -10.16 21.66
CA VAL A 215 -35.78 -11.44 22.34
C VAL A 215 -34.50 -11.75 23.11
N GLU A 216 -34.60 -11.99 24.43
CA GLU A 216 -33.49 -12.20 25.39
C GLU A 216 -32.16 -12.62 24.71
N GLY A 217 -31.24 -11.67 24.53
CA GLY A 217 -30.01 -11.87 23.78
C GLY A 217 -29.28 -10.56 23.45
N ALA A 218 -28.12 -10.69 22.82
CA ALA A 218 -27.37 -9.58 22.23
C ALA A 218 -26.90 -10.00 20.82
N SER A 219 -26.50 -9.07 19.97
CA SER A 219 -25.78 -9.39 18.72
C SER A 219 -24.31 -9.62 19.02
N TYR A 220 -23.69 -8.66 19.70
CA TYR A 220 -22.32 -8.70 20.18
C TYR A 220 -22.22 -8.01 21.54
N SER A 221 -21.31 -8.49 22.38
CA SER A 221 -21.01 -7.91 23.69
C SER A 221 -19.55 -8.04 24.06
N LEU A 222 -18.97 -6.94 24.55
CA LEU A 222 -17.66 -6.90 25.20
C LEU A 222 -17.86 -6.75 26.72
N TYR A 223 -17.18 -7.58 27.50
CA TYR A 223 -17.29 -7.62 28.96
C TYR A 223 -15.94 -7.36 29.64
N ALA A 224 -15.96 -6.56 30.70
CA ALA A 224 -14.82 -6.43 31.62
C ALA A 224 -14.67 -7.68 32.51
N ALA A 225 -15.79 -8.35 32.80
CA ALA A 225 -15.85 -9.60 33.54
C ALA A 225 -17.10 -10.40 33.15
N ASN A 226 -16.95 -11.71 32.98
CA ASN A 226 -18.04 -12.68 32.89
C ASN A 226 -18.34 -13.28 34.29
N GLY A 227 -19.24 -14.26 34.37
CA GLY A 227 -19.57 -14.95 35.64
C GLY A 227 -18.39 -15.66 36.33
N GLY A 228 -17.26 -15.85 35.63
CA GLY A 228 -16.00 -16.35 36.15
C GLY A 228 -14.99 -15.27 36.57
N ALA A 229 -15.40 -13.99 36.56
CA ALA A 229 -14.57 -12.83 36.87
C ALA A 229 -13.40 -12.57 35.89
N VAL A 230 -13.48 -13.08 34.65
CA VAL A 230 -12.49 -12.84 33.59
C VAL A 230 -13.10 -12.02 32.45
N PRO A 231 -12.32 -11.16 31.77
CA PRO A 231 -12.83 -10.40 30.62
C PRO A 231 -13.26 -11.35 29.50
N SER A 232 -14.28 -10.97 28.74
CA SER A 232 -14.91 -11.87 27.79
C SER A 232 -15.49 -11.11 26.60
N GLY A 233 -15.58 -11.78 25.46
CA GLY A 233 -16.34 -11.36 24.30
C GLY A 233 -17.42 -12.39 24.00
N TRP A 234 -18.59 -11.93 23.59
CA TRP A 234 -19.73 -12.78 23.28
C TRP A 234 -20.38 -12.29 21.99
N VAL A 235 -20.80 -13.21 21.14
CA VAL A 235 -21.52 -12.92 19.89
C VAL A 235 -22.60 -13.95 19.63
N GLN A 236 -23.65 -13.55 18.92
CA GLN A 236 -24.74 -14.41 18.51
C GLN A 236 -24.78 -14.54 16.99
N PRO A 237 -24.46 -15.71 16.40
CA PRO A 237 -24.62 -15.95 14.97
C PRO A 237 -26.07 -16.32 14.57
N ASP A 238 -26.85 -16.87 15.49
CA ASP A 238 -28.20 -17.38 15.26
C ASP A 238 -29.05 -17.17 16.53
N PRO A 239 -30.38 -16.93 16.44
CA PRO A 239 -31.25 -16.81 17.60
C PRO A 239 -31.14 -17.93 18.64
N ALA A 240 -30.66 -19.12 18.26
CA ALA A 240 -30.51 -20.28 19.14
C ALA A 240 -29.06 -20.59 19.56
N ASP A 241 -28.05 -19.87 19.06
CA ASP A 241 -26.64 -20.20 19.29
C ASP A 241 -25.80 -18.97 19.67
N SER A 242 -24.69 -19.17 20.39
CA SER A 242 -23.76 -18.10 20.76
C SER A 242 -22.32 -18.58 20.80
N SER A 243 -21.37 -17.68 20.62
CA SER A 243 -19.94 -17.97 20.75
C SER A 243 -19.25 -16.95 21.62
N THR A 244 -18.26 -17.43 22.36
CA THR A 244 -17.49 -16.63 23.31
C THR A 244 -16.00 -16.78 23.11
N VAL A 245 -15.28 -15.81 23.67
CA VAL A 245 -13.83 -15.83 23.88
C VAL A 245 -13.58 -15.27 25.27
N ASP A 246 -12.69 -15.90 26.04
CA ASP A 246 -12.48 -15.57 27.45
C ASP A 246 -11.01 -15.30 27.76
N GLY A 247 -10.75 -14.30 28.59
CA GLY A 247 -9.44 -14.08 29.18
C GLY A 247 -9.11 -15.15 30.23
N LEU A 248 -7.82 -15.32 30.51
CA LEU A 248 -7.34 -16.32 31.47
C LEU A 248 -7.30 -15.80 32.91
N THR A 249 -7.27 -14.48 33.11
CA THR A 249 -7.13 -13.85 34.42
C THR A 249 -8.02 -12.61 34.55
N PRO A 250 -8.52 -12.30 35.76
CA PRO A 250 -9.28 -11.08 36.00
C PRO A 250 -8.50 -9.81 35.65
N LEU A 251 -9.22 -8.77 35.21
CA LEU A 251 -8.63 -7.45 35.03
C LEU A 251 -8.23 -6.83 36.39
N PRO A 252 -7.13 -6.05 36.45
CA PRO A 252 -6.77 -5.32 37.65
C PRO A 252 -7.80 -4.23 37.97
N VAL A 253 -8.39 -4.28 39.15
CA VAL A 253 -9.31 -3.25 39.66
C VAL A 253 -8.57 -1.93 39.88
N GLY A 254 -9.23 -0.80 39.58
CA GLY A 254 -8.66 0.55 39.76
C GLY A 254 -7.58 0.92 38.74
N THR A 255 -7.34 0.07 37.74
CA THR A 255 -6.27 0.25 36.74
C THR A 255 -6.83 0.25 35.32
N TRP A 256 -6.38 1.17 34.49
CA TRP A 256 -6.74 1.23 33.07
C TRP A 256 -6.20 0.02 32.30
N SER A 257 -7.08 -0.68 31.59
CA SER A 257 -6.77 -1.75 30.62
C SER A 257 -7.52 -1.47 29.32
N HIS A 258 -6.92 -1.80 28.17
CA HIS A 258 -7.59 -1.72 26.88
C HIS A 258 -8.10 -3.10 26.46
N LEU A 259 -9.37 -3.21 26.08
CA LEU A 259 -9.94 -4.45 25.54
C LEU A 259 -10.39 -4.24 24.10
N ALA A 260 -10.23 -5.27 23.26
CA ALA A 260 -10.78 -5.30 21.92
C ALA A 260 -11.33 -6.71 21.58
N LEU A 261 -12.52 -6.75 20.99
CA LEU A 261 -13.15 -7.96 20.46
C LEU A 261 -13.19 -7.83 18.92
N THR A 262 -12.55 -8.76 18.20
CA THR A 262 -12.56 -8.75 16.73
C THR A 262 -13.25 -9.98 16.15
N TYR A 263 -13.90 -9.81 15.01
CA TYR A 263 -14.49 -10.88 14.21
C TYR A 263 -14.22 -10.61 12.73
N ASP A 264 -13.62 -11.55 12.00
CA ASP A 264 -13.22 -11.40 10.59
C ASP A 264 -14.07 -12.24 9.62
N GLY A 265 -15.17 -12.83 10.10
CA GLY A 265 -15.96 -13.80 9.33
C GLY A 265 -15.43 -15.23 9.39
N ALA A 266 -14.32 -15.48 10.09
CA ALA A 266 -13.71 -16.81 10.26
C ALA A 266 -13.36 -17.13 11.72
N ALA A 267 -13.06 -16.14 12.55
CA ALA A 267 -12.79 -16.32 13.98
C ALA A 267 -13.06 -15.05 14.81
N LEU A 268 -13.60 -15.28 16.02
CA LEU A 268 -13.78 -14.30 17.08
C LEU A 268 -12.52 -14.28 17.96
N ARG A 269 -12.01 -13.09 18.31
CA ARG A 269 -10.77 -12.94 19.09
C ARG A 269 -10.92 -11.89 20.17
N LEU A 270 -10.39 -12.18 21.35
CA LEU A 270 -10.26 -11.21 22.43
C LEU A 270 -8.81 -10.75 22.55
N LEU A 271 -8.61 -9.44 22.63
CA LEU A 271 -7.32 -8.82 22.88
C LEU A 271 -7.37 -7.97 24.15
N ILE A 272 -6.32 -8.03 24.96
CA ILE A 272 -6.12 -7.22 26.17
C ILE A 272 -4.79 -6.48 26.02
N ASN A 273 -4.80 -5.16 26.14
CA ASN A 273 -3.64 -4.29 25.97
C ASN A 273 -2.87 -4.53 24.66
N GLY A 274 -3.60 -4.81 23.57
CA GLY A 274 -3.05 -5.06 22.23
C GLY A 274 -2.60 -6.51 21.98
N GLN A 275 -2.62 -7.39 22.98
CA GLN A 275 -2.25 -8.80 22.85
C GLN A 275 -3.48 -9.69 22.75
N GLN A 276 -3.54 -10.57 21.75
CA GLN A 276 -4.58 -11.60 21.63
C GLN A 276 -4.42 -12.64 22.75
N VAL A 277 -5.50 -12.83 23.52
CA VAL A 277 -5.53 -13.75 24.67
C VAL A 277 -6.35 -15.00 24.40
N ASP A 278 -7.30 -14.94 23.46
CA ASP A 278 -8.14 -16.08 23.08
C ASP A 278 -8.71 -15.94 21.65
N GLU A 279 -9.07 -17.08 21.05
CA GLU A 279 -9.63 -17.18 19.70
C GLU A 279 -10.59 -18.37 19.56
N THR A 280 -11.76 -18.10 18.98
CA THR A 280 -12.77 -19.11 18.65
C THR A 280 -13.09 -19.06 17.16
N ALA A 281 -12.90 -20.18 16.46
CA ALA A 281 -13.26 -20.30 15.05
C ALA A 281 -14.79 -20.25 14.87
N MET A 282 -15.26 -19.39 13.98
CA MET A 282 -16.68 -19.16 13.69
C MET A 282 -16.83 -18.55 12.29
N SER A 283 -17.69 -19.11 11.45
CA SER A 283 -17.91 -18.64 10.07
C SER A 283 -19.31 -18.09 9.78
N ASP A 284 -20.19 -18.08 10.78
CA ASP A 284 -21.57 -17.64 10.64
C ASP A 284 -21.69 -16.12 10.79
N SER A 285 -22.64 -15.51 10.06
CA SER A 285 -22.91 -14.08 10.21
C SER A 285 -23.50 -13.78 11.57
N LEU A 286 -23.17 -12.62 12.15
CA LEU A 286 -23.78 -12.20 13.41
C LEU A 286 -25.25 -11.85 13.19
N TYR A 287 -26.09 -12.30 14.12
CA TYR A 287 -27.52 -12.05 14.18
C TYR A 287 -27.79 -10.69 14.82
N ASP A 288 -28.65 -9.89 14.20
CA ASP A 288 -29.09 -8.59 14.70
C ASP A 288 -30.56 -8.36 14.32
N ASP A 289 -31.35 -7.77 15.22
CA ASP A 289 -32.78 -7.50 15.02
C ASP A 289 -33.15 -6.01 15.06
N GLY A 290 -32.15 -5.12 15.05
CA GLY A 290 -32.34 -3.68 15.09
C GLY A 290 -32.61 -3.10 16.48
N SER A 291 -32.20 -3.78 17.56
CA SER A 291 -32.33 -3.26 18.93
C SER A 291 -31.15 -2.35 19.33
N PRO A 292 -31.28 -1.48 20.35
CA PRO A 292 -30.26 -0.46 20.66
C PRO A 292 -28.89 -1.00 21.07
N LEU A 293 -27.86 -0.16 20.94
CA LEU A 293 -26.54 -0.37 21.53
C LEU A 293 -26.48 0.26 22.92
N ARG A 294 -25.89 -0.45 23.88
CA ARG A 294 -25.62 0.04 25.23
C ARG A 294 -24.12 0.09 25.52
N ILE A 295 -23.70 1.10 26.28
CA ILE A 295 -22.35 1.20 26.84
C ILE A 295 -22.44 1.29 28.36
N GLY A 296 -21.68 0.45 29.07
CA GLY A 296 -21.61 0.38 30.53
C GLY A 296 -22.72 -0.41 31.22
N GLY A 297 -23.57 -1.11 30.46
CA GLY A 297 -24.55 -2.07 30.99
C GLY A 297 -25.48 -2.60 29.90
N ASN A 298 -26.42 -3.47 30.25
CA ASN A 298 -27.48 -3.91 29.36
C ASN A 298 -28.84 -4.07 30.07
N GLY A 299 -29.92 -3.88 29.31
CA GLY A 299 -31.29 -4.08 29.75
C GLY A 299 -31.80 -5.51 29.60
N VAL A 300 -31.05 -6.36 28.87
CA VAL A 300 -31.41 -7.74 28.56
C VAL A 300 -31.29 -8.63 29.80
N TRP A 301 -30.15 -8.58 30.48
CA TRP A 301 -29.86 -9.40 31.67
C TRP A 301 -29.70 -8.57 32.94
N GLY A 302 -29.75 -7.23 32.82
CA GLY A 302 -29.56 -6.33 33.96
C GLY A 302 -28.14 -6.35 34.49
N GLU A 303 -27.16 -6.51 33.59
CA GLU A 303 -25.74 -6.50 33.93
C GLU A 303 -25.19 -5.08 33.78
N TYR A 304 -24.50 -4.60 34.81
CA TYR A 304 -24.06 -3.20 34.88
C TYR A 304 -22.57 -3.12 35.20
N PHE A 305 -21.85 -2.30 34.44
CA PHE A 305 -20.47 -1.97 34.74
C PHE A 305 -20.38 -1.04 35.95
N GLU A 306 -19.38 -1.29 36.79
CA GLU A 306 -19.01 -0.41 37.90
C GLU A 306 -17.55 -0.01 37.71
N GLY A 307 -17.29 1.26 37.44
CA GLY A 307 -15.97 1.74 37.07
C GLY A 307 -16.02 2.84 36.01
N LEU A 308 -14.90 3.04 35.33
CA LEU A 308 -14.74 4.06 34.28
C LEU A 308 -14.58 3.40 32.90
N ILE A 309 -15.26 3.95 31.89
CA ILE A 309 -15.07 3.60 30.48
C ILE A 309 -14.65 4.86 29.74
N ASP A 310 -13.72 4.71 28.81
CA ASP A 310 -13.18 5.76 27.95
C ASP A 310 -12.85 5.18 26.57
N GLU A 311 -12.71 6.03 25.55
CA GLU A 311 -12.13 5.68 24.24
C GLU A 311 -12.79 4.51 23.50
N VAL A 312 -14.13 4.48 23.48
CA VAL A 312 -14.87 3.38 22.84
C VAL A 312 -14.81 3.51 21.32
N ARG A 313 -14.38 2.48 20.60
CA ARG A 313 -14.42 2.41 19.13
C ARG A 313 -15.15 1.16 18.66
N ILE A 314 -15.89 1.30 17.57
CA ILE A 314 -16.58 0.22 16.89
C ILE A 314 -16.25 0.31 15.41
N TYR A 315 -15.80 -0.80 14.82
CA TYR A 315 -15.54 -0.96 13.39
C TYR A 315 -16.43 -2.05 12.80
N ASN A 316 -16.82 -1.90 11.53
CA ASN A 316 -17.52 -2.93 10.76
C ASN A 316 -16.59 -3.94 10.07
N ARG A 317 -15.34 -4.03 10.55
CA ARG A 317 -14.35 -4.99 10.12
C ARG A 317 -13.47 -5.40 11.29
N ALA A 318 -12.86 -6.57 11.20
CA ALA A 318 -11.75 -6.91 12.06
C ALA A 318 -10.57 -5.95 11.80
N LEU A 319 -10.10 -5.33 12.87
CA LEU A 319 -8.82 -4.63 12.90
C LEU A 319 -7.70 -5.62 13.14
N THR A 320 -6.53 -5.34 12.55
CA THR A 320 -5.31 -6.07 12.92
C THR A 320 -4.83 -5.63 14.31
N ALA A 321 -4.00 -6.45 14.96
CA ALA A 321 -3.38 -6.09 16.23
C ALA A 321 -2.63 -4.74 16.16
N GLN A 322 -2.02 -4.41 15.02
CA GLN A 322 -1.33 -3.12 14.81
C GLN A 322 -2.32 -1.95 14.75
N GLN A 323 -3.48 -2.12 14.12
CA GLN A 323 -4.52 -1.09 14.08
C GLN A 323 -5.11 -0.88 15.49
N ILE A 324 -5.31 -1.95 16.26
CA ILE A 324 -5.74 -1.87 17.67
C ILE A 324 -4.68 -1.18 18.55
N GLN A 325 -3.39 -1.45 18.31
CA GLN A 325 -2.29 -0.80 19.02
C GLN A 325 -2.18 0.70 18.68
N ALA A 326 -2.48 1.09 17.44
CA ALA A 326 -2.57 2.49 17.05
C ALA A 326 -3.77 3.17 17.74
N ASP A 327 -4.93 2.52 17.71
CA ASP A 327 -6.17 3.04 18.33
C ASP A 327 -6.03 3.25 19.82
N MET A 328 -5.45 2.28 20.56
CA MET A 328 -5.31 2.40 22.01
C MET A 328 -4.39 3.55 22.46
N ASN A 329 -3.53 4.05 21.57
CA ASN A 329 -2.58 5.14 21.85
C ASN A 329 -3.02 6.49 21.27
N THR A 330 -4.11 6.53 20.51
CA THR A 330 -4.60 7.73 19.83
C THR A 330 -5.98 8.03 20.40
N PRO A 331 -6.20 9.10 21.16
CA PRO A 331 -7.50 9.42 21.74
C PRO A 331 -8.56 9.73 20.68
N VAL A 332 -9.80 9.36 20.95
CA VAL A 332 -10.95 9.68 20.10
C VAL A 332 -11.18 11.18 20.22
N GLY A 333 -11.24 11.88 19.09
CA GLY A 333 -11.50 13.31 19.10
C GLY A 333 -10.32 14.18 19.55
N SER A 334 -9.15 13.60 19.84
CA SER A 334 -7.94 14.39 20.09
C SER A 334 -6.81 14.09 19.10
N THR A 335 -6.40 15.12 18.38
CA THR A 335 -4.97 15.46 18.33
C THR A 335 -4.56 15.91 19.77
N ILE A 336 -4.23 14.94 20.65
CA ILE A 336 -4.03 14.95 22.14
C ILE A 336 -3.49 16.27 22.79
N PRO A 337 -3.74 16.62 24.09
CA PRO A 337 -4.99 16.97 24.82
C PRO A 337 -4.91 18.22 25.81
N GLY A 338 -6.10 18.75 26.19
CA GLY A 338 -6.63 19.26 27.51
C GLY A 338 -6.01 20.46 28.29
N PRO A 339 -6.72 21.18 29.22
CA PRO A 339 -8.04 20.90 29.86
C PRO A 339 -9.13 22.04 29.85
N ASP A 340 -10.39 21.67 30.09
CA ASP A 340 -11.65 22.49 30.22
C ASP A 340 -11.93 22.91 31.72
N PRO A 341 -12.92 23.75 32.19
CA PRO A 341 -14.22 24.11 31.56
C PRO A 341 -14.95 25.49 31.78
N THR A 342 -16.07 25.66 31.04
CA THR A 342 -17.42 26.30 31.31
C THR A 342 -17.72 27.82 31.03
N PRO A 343 -18.98 28.29 30.73
CA PRO A 343 -20.04 27.85 29.75
C PRO A 343 -21.03 28.93 29.11
N THR A 344 -21.80 28.57 28.04
CA THR A 344 -23.24 28.95 27.62
C THR A 344 -23.58 30.33 26.92
N PRO A 345 -24.62 30.55 26.01
CA PRO A 345 -25.34 29.78 24.91
C PRO A 345 -25.73 30.51 23.53
N THR A 346 -26.02 29.70 22.45
CA THR A 346 -27.04 29.75 21.30
C THR A 346 -27.15 30.91 20.24
N PRO A 347 -27.55 30.77 18.92
CA PRO A 347 -27.93 29.62 17.99
C PRO A 347 -27.28 29.50 16.55
N THR A 348 -27.35 28.28 15.92
CA THR A 348 -27.57 27.81 14.48
C THR A 348 -26.77 28.42 13.28
N PRO A 349 -26.19 27.66 12.28
CA PRO A 349 -26.84 26.67 11.38
C PRO A 349 -26.09 25.35 11.05
N ASP A 350 -26.77 24.49 10.28
CA ASP A 350 -26.52 23.08 9.88
C ASP A 350 -25.07 22.65 9.60
N PRO A 351 -24.72 21.37 9.86
CA PRO A 351 -23.41 20.83 9.50
C PRO A 351 -23.33 20.59 7.99
N THR A 352 -22.38 21.29 7.35
CA THR A 352 -21.88 21.02 6.00
C THR A 352 -21.26 19.62 5.89
N PRO A 353 -21.54 18.86 4.82
CA PRO A 353 -21.04 17.48 4.63
C PRO A 353 -19.54 17.40 4.30
N ASN A 354 -18.91 16.26 4.63
CA ASN A 354 -17.50 15.94 4.34
C ASN A 354 -17.18 16.04 2.83
N PRO A 355 -16.05 16.65 2.43
CA PRO A 355 -15.71 16.85 1.03
C PRO A 355 -15.24 15.54 0.37
N VAL A 356 -15.98 15.07 -0.63
CA VAL A 356 -15.52 14.02 -1.55
C VAL A 356 -14.40 14.61 -2.44
N PRO A 357 -13.23 13.96 -2.60
CA PRO A 357 -12.11 14.52 -3.37
C PRO A 357 -12.53 14.96 -4.77
N GLY A 358 -12.32 16.25 -5.04
CA GLY A 358 -12.65 16.90 -6.30
C GLY A 358 -14.13 17.09 -6.59
N LEU A 359 -15.05 16.74 -5.67
CA LEU A 359 -16.48 17.01 -5.81
C LEU A 359 -16.73 18.51 -5.58
N VAL A 360 -17.37 19.13 -6.55
CA VAL A 360 -17.63 20.57 -6.59
C VAL A 360 -19.10 20.89 -6.36
N ALA A 361 -20.00 20.02 -6.82
CA ALA A 361 -21.43 20.14 -6.55
C ALA A 361 -22.10 18.77 -6.58
N ALA A 362 -23.05 18.54 -5.67
CA ALA A 362 -23.83 17.30 -5.60
C ALA A 362 -25.29 17.59 -5.24
N TYR A 363 -26.22 17.21 -6.10
CA TYR A 363 -27.65 17.45 -5.92
C TYR A 363 -28.42 16.13 -5.94
N GLY A 364 -28.80 15.66 -4.75
CA GLY A 364 -29.60 14.44 -4.57
C GLY A 364 -31.10 14.61 -4.76
N MET A 365 -31.60 15.86 -4.84
CA MET A 365 -33.02 16.14 -5.10
C MET A 365 -33.99 15.54 -4.06
N GLU A 366 -33.60 15.55 -2.77
CA GLU A 366 -34.34 14.89 -1.67
C GLU A 366 -35.24 15.81 -0.83
N GLU A 367 -35.20 17.12 -1.05
CA GLU A 367 -35.90 18.14 -0.24
C GLU A 367 -37.42 17.92 -0.26
N GLY A 368 -37.97 17.56 -1.42
CA GLY A 368 -39.37 17.17 -1.61
C GLY A 368 -40.41 18.29 -1.43
N THR A 369 -40.00 19.49 -1.04
CA THR A 369 -40.84 20.70 -0.96
C THR A 369 -39.98 21.95 -1.13
N GLY A 370 -40.62 23.09 -1.45
CA GLY A 370 -39.91 24.36 -1.64
C GLY A 370 -39.21 24.48 -2.99
N THR A 371 -38.37 25.51 -3.13
CA THR A 371 -37.68 25.87 -4.39
C THR A 371 -36.16 25.83 -4.26
N ILE A 372 -35.63 25.38 -3.12
CA ILE A 372 -34.18 25.27 -2.90
C ILE A 372 -33.75 23.85 -3.22
N VAL A 373 -32.66 23.73 -3.97
CA VAL A 373 -31.95 22.48 -4.25
C VAL A 373 -30.61 22.55 -3.53
N GLY A 374 -30.44 21.74 -2.49
CA GLY A 374 -29.26 21.74 -1.63
C GLY A 374 -28.06 21.12 -2.32
N ASP A 375 -26.91 21.75 -2.12
CA ASP A 375 -25.62 21.19 -2.54
C ASP A 375 -25.01 20.38 -1.40
N SER A 376 -24.84 19.08 -1.63
CA SER A 376 -24.27 18.11 -0.68
C SER A 376 -22.76 17.94 -0.83
N SER A 377 -22.09 18.77 -1.65
CA SER A 377 -20.63 18.68 -1.87
C SER A 377 -19.79 19.35 -0.76
N GLY A 378 -20.42 20.17 0.09
CA GLY A 378 -19.73 21.02 1.07
C GLY A 378 -19.28 22.38 0.51
N GLN A 379 -19.51 22.66 -0.77
CA GLN A 379 -19.12 23.93 -1.43
C GLN A 379 -20.20 25.01 -1.41
N ASN A 380 -21.38 24.71 -0.87
CA ASN A 380 -22.53 25.61 -0.78
C ASN A 380 -22.99 26.17 -2.14
N ASN A 381 -22.86 25.39 -3.21
CA ASN A 381 -23.35 25.72 -4.55
C ASN A 381 -24.87 25.46 -4.67
N THR A 382 -25.67 25.99 -3.74
CA THR A 382 -27.11 25.72 -3.69
C THR A 382 -27.86 26.29 -4.90
N GLY A 383 -28.82 25.52 -5.43
CA GLY A 383 -29.65 25.90 -6.57
C GLY A 383 -31.05 26.41 -6.20
N ALA A 384 -31.66 27.18 -7.10
CA ALA A 384 -33.04 27.65 -7.02
C ALA A 384 -33.87 27.10 -8.20
N ALA A 385 -34.86 26.27 -7.88
CA ALA A 385 -35.73 25.63 -8.85
C ALA A 385 -36.86 26.56 -9.33
N THR A 386 -37.08 26.60 -10.64
CA THR A 386 -38.10 27.41 -11.34
C THR A 386 -39.00 26.46 -12.10
N ASP A 387 -40.33 26.60 -11.94
CA ASP A 387 -41.36 25.79 -12.61
C ASP A 387 -41.16 24.27 -12.55
N THR A 388 -40.42 23.76 -11.57
CA THR A 388 -40.28 22.32 -11.31
C THR A 388 -41.29 21.84 -10.28
N THR A 389 -41.51 20.53 -10.22
CA THR A 389 -42.26 19.90 -9.14
C THR A 389 -41.52 18.70 -8.57
N TRP A 390 -41.48 18.60 -7.24
CA TRP A 390 -40.96 17.43 -6.53
C TRP A 390 -41.83 16.19 -6.79
N THR A 391 -41.19 15.05 -6.98
CA THR A 391 -41.85 13.76 -7.14
C THR A 391 -41.16 12.69 -6.29
N THR A 392 -41.90 11.64 -5.91
CA THR A 392 -41.34 10.45 -5.25
C THR A 392 -40.91 9.36 -6.25
N ALA A 393 -40.88 9.69 -7.54
CA ALA A 393 -40.53 8.78 -8.61
C ALA A 393 -39.04 8.87 -9.01
N GLY A 394 -38.17 9.20 -8.03
CA GLY A 394 -36.73 9.34 -8.23
C GLY A 394 -36.03 8.05 -8.61
N LYS A 395 -34.77 8.16 -9.03
CA LYS A 395 -33.89 7.00 -9.19
C LYS A 395 -33.56 6.45 -7.80
N HIS A 396 -33.28 7.34 -6.87
CA HIS A 396 -33.07 7.05 -5.46
C HIS A 396 -33.90 8.03 -4.63
N GLY A 397 -34.97 7.57 -3.99
CA GLY A 397 -35.83 8.48 -3.21
C GLY A 397 -36.71 9.37 -4.10
N LYS A 398 -36.48 10.68 -4.07
CA LYS A 398 -37.25 11.71 -4.76
C LYS A 398 -36.50 12.20 -6.00
N ALA A 399 -37.13 13.08 -6.77
CA ALA A 399 -36.52 13.75 -7.90
C ALA A 399 -37.25 15.05 -8.23
N LEU A 400 -36.66 15.85 -9.11
CA LEU A 400 -37.35 16.99 -9.72
C LEU A 400 -37.93 16.60 -11.09
N THR A 401 -39.17 17.06 -11.31
CA THR A 401 -39.86 16.99 -12.60
C THR A 401 -39.66 18.28 -13.37
N PHE A 402 -39.28 18.16 -14.63
CA PHE A 402 -39.09 19.26 -15.58
C PHE A 402 -40.11 19.14 -16.71
N ASN A 403 -40.74 20.26 -17.06
CA ASN A 403 -41.93 20.32 -17.91
C ASN A 403 -41.66 20.47 -19.43
N GLY A 404 -40.39 20.55 -19.85
CA GLY A 404 -40.02 20.73 -21.26
C GLY A 404 -40.27 22.12 -21.85
N ASP A 405 -40.63 23.13 -21.05
CA ASP A 405 -41.00 24.48 -21.53
C ASP A 405 -40.43 25.64 -20.69
N SER A 406 -40.40 25.51 -19.36
CA SER A 406 -39.98 26.59 -18.47
C SER A 406 -39.23 26.14 -17.22
N SER A 407 -39.13 24.82 -16.98
CA SER A 407 -38.49 24.29 -15.78
C SER A 407 -36.95 24.30 -15.87
N TRP A 408 -36.27 24.80 -14.84
CA TRP A 408 -34.84 24.56 -14.60
C TRP A 408 -34.46 24.82 -13.13
N VAL A 409 -33.26 24.43 -12.73
CA VAL A 409 -32.60 24.88 -11.49
C VAL A 409 -31.50 25.88 -11.84
N THR A 410 -31.45 27.00 -11.13
CA THR A 410 -30.41 28.03 -11.27
C THR A 410 -29.43 27.95 -10.10
N VAL A 411 -28.17 27.67 -10.38
CA VAL A 411 -27.08 27.69 -9.40
C VAL A 411 -26.20 28.90 -9.73
N PRO A 412 -26.12 29.90 -8.85
CA PRO A 412 -25.30 31.08 -9.09
C PRO A 412 -23.83 30.73 -9.31
N HIS A 413 -23.15 31.54 -10.12
CA HIS A 413 -21.71 31.40 -10.28
C HIS A 413 -20.95 31.39 -8.95
N ALA A 414 -19.99 30.47 -8.82
CA ALA A 414 -19.06 30.37 -7.70
C ALA A 414 -17.64 30.02 -8.19
N PRO A 415 -16.57 30.41 -7.47
CA PRO A 415 -15.20 30.02 -7.82
C PRO A 415 -14.99 28.52 -7.89
N SER A 416 -15.71 27.74 -7.08
CA SER A 416 -15.65 26.27 -7.08
C SER A 416 -16.16 25.67 -8.40
N LEU A 417 -17.12 26.32 -9.06
CA LEU A 417 -17.69 25.92 -10.35
C LEU A 417 -16.85 26.33 -11.56
N ARG A 418 -15.71 27.03 -11.35
CA ARG A 418 -14.72 27.36 -12.39
C ARG A 418 -13.80 26.17 -12.64
N LEU A 419 -14.21 25.30 -13.55
CA LEU A 419 -13.45 24.13 -13.98
C LEU A 419 -12.57 24.50 -15.17
N THR A 420 -11.24 24.39 -15.04
CA THR A 420 -10.30 24.86 -16.08
C THR A 420 -9.45 23.76 -16.72
N THR A 421 -9.05 22.73 -15.96
CA THR A 421 -8.09 21.73 -16.45
C THR A 421 -8.64 20.31 -16.57
N ALA A 422 -9.70 19.99 -15.82
CA ALA A 422 -10.35 18.69 -15.83
C ALA A 422 -11.75 18.78 -15.23
N LEU A 423 -12.64 17.86 -15.65
CA LEU A 423 -13.95 17.71 -15.02
C LEU A 423 -14.54 16.30 -15.14
N THR A 424 -15.55 16.03 -14.31
CA THR A 424 -16.54 14.97 -14.51
C THR A 424 -17.94 15.51 -14.23
N LEU A 425 -18.88 15.35 -15.17
CA LEU A 425 -20.30 15.66 -15.01
C LEU A 425 -21.08 14.35 -15.01
N SER A 426 -22.05 14.16 -14.11
CA SER A 426 -22.95 13.00 -14.18
C SER A 426 -24.34 13.27 -13.62
N ALA A 427 -25.31 12.50 -14.11
CA ALA A 427 -26.70 12.53 -13.63
C ALA A 427 -27.46 11.26 -14.00
N TRP A 428 -28.47 10.92 -13.21
CA TRP A 428 -29.55 10.03 -13.63
C TRP A 428 -30.64 10.83 -14.32
N VAL A 429 -31.08 10.37 -15.49
CA VAL A 429 -32.15 11.00 -16.28
C VAL A 429 -33.22 10.00 -16.69
N ARG A 430 -34.48 10.44 -16.69
CA ARG A 430 -35.62 9.69 -17.20
C ARG A 430 -36.43 10.60 -18.14
N PRO A 431 -36.04 10.68 -19.42
CA PRO A 431 -36.70 11.56 -20.38
C PRO A 431 -38.11 11.05 -20.70
N SER A 432 -39.09 11.95 -20.73
CA SER A 432 -40.47 11.61 -21.12
C SER A 432 -40.67 11.69 -22.63
N THR A 433 -39.92 12.55 -23.30
CA THR A 433 -39.83 12.70 -24.76
C THR A 433 -38.42 12.33 -25.24
N THR A 434 -38.35 11.85 -26.47
CA THR A 434 -37.09 11.51 -27.17
C THR A 434 -37.21 12.03 -28.59
N ASP A 435 -37.74 13.26 -28.72
CA ASP A 435 -37.93 13.88 -30.02
C ASP A 435 -36.59 14.44 -30.54
N ALA A 436 -36.65 15.10 -31.69
CA ALA A 436 -35.47 15.62 -32.36
C ALA A 436 -35.01 16.99 -31.80
N LEU A 437 -35.50 17.39 -30.61
CA LEU A 437 -35.05 18.61 -29.93
C LEU A 437 -33.87 18.33 -29.00
N TRP A 438 -33.25 19.42 -28.60
CA TRP A 438 -32.15 19.42 -27.65
C TRP A 438 -32.71 19.43 -26.22
N HIS A 439 -32.20 18.52 -25.40
CA HIS A 439 -32.70 18.28 -24.04
C HIS A 439 -31.54 18.33 -23.04
N PRO A 440 -31.21 19.52 -22.51
CA PRO A 440 -30.08 19.75 -21.60
C PRO A 440 -30.31 19.14 -20.22
N VAL A 441 -29.36 18.38 -19.71
CA VAL A 441 -29.39 17.84 -18.34
C VAL A 441 -28.79 18.84 -17.37
N LEU A 442 -27.60 19.34 -17.68
CA LEU A 442 -26.99 20.48 -17.00
C LEU A 442 -26.10 21.24 -17.98
N MET A 443 -25.98 22.55 -17.77
CA MET A 443 -25.12 23.42 -18.57
C MET A 443 -24.63 24.61 -17.77
N LYS A 444 -23.34 24.89 -17.85
CA LYS A 444 -22.73 26.13 -17.33
C LYS A 444 -22.77 27.19 -18.43
N GLU A 445 -23.52 28.27 -18.22
CA GLU A 445 -23.80 29.29 -19.25
C GLU A 445 -22.65 30.28 -19.45
N ASN A 446 -22.66 30.92 -20.63
CA ASN A 446 -21.91 32.14 -20.93
C ASN A 446 -22.75 33.10 -21.80
N ASP A 447 -22.21 34.29 -22.12
CA ASP A 447 -22.93 35.33 -22.88
C ASP A 447 -23.31 34.94 -24.33
N ARG A 448 -22.79 33.81 -24.86
CA ARG A 448 -22.99 33.31 -26.24
C ARG A 448 -23.54 31.89 -26.33
N ASP A 449 -23.12 31.00 -25.42
CA ASP A 449 -23.31 29.55 -25.44
C ASP A 449 -23.22 28.96 -24.00
N GLY A 450 -22.66 27.75 -23.83
CA GLY A 450 -22.31 27.12 -22.56
C GLY A 450 -20.90 26.53 -22.57
N PHE A 451 -20.21 26.62 -21.43
CA PHE A 451 -18.81 26.18 -21.24
C PHE A 451 -18.64 24.69 -21.10
N TYR A 452 -19.51 24.08 -20.30
CA TYR A 452 -19.58 22.64 -20.16
C TYR A 452 -21.04 22.25 -19.98
N GLY A 453 -21.45 21.19 -20.66
CA GLY A 453 -22.82 20.72 -20.69
C GLY A 453 -22.93 19.22 -20.89
N LEU A 454 -24.01 18.66 -20.35
CA LEU A 454 -24.41 17.28 -20.53
C LEU A 454 -25.83 17.27 -21.08
N TYR A 455 -26.05 16.57 -22.19
CA TYR A 455 -27.33 16.50 -22.89
C TYR A 455 -27.86 15.08 -22.91
N SER A 456 -29.17 14.94 -22.72
CA SER A 456 -29.89 13.68 -22.89
C SER A 456 -30.28 13.42 -24.34
N SER A 457 -30.37 14.49 -25.14
CA SER A 457 -30.56 14.47 -26.58
C SER A 457 -30.00 15.76 -27.18
N ILE A 458 -29.34 15.66 -28.33
CA ILE A 458 -29.04 16.76 -29.26
C ILE A 458 -29.80 16.60 -30.60
N GLY A 459 -30.92 15.88 -30.55
CA GLY A 459 -31.77 15.54 -31.69
C GLY A 459 -31.65 14.10 -32.20
N GLU A 460 -30.57 13.38 -31.84
CA GLU A 460 -30.40 11.95 -32.15
C GLU A 460 -30.14 11.08 -30.90
N GLY A 461 -29.34 11.57 -29.94
CA GLY A 461 -29.06 10.90 -28.66
C GLY A 461 -28.19 11.73 -27.72
N PRO A 462 -27.70 11.16 -26.60
CA PRO A 462 -27.02 11.93 -25.56
C PRO A 462 -25.62 12.39 -26.01
N ALA A 463 -25.17 13.53 -25.49
CA ALA A 463 -23.90 14.13 -25.85
C ALA A 463 -23.28 14.92 -24.69
N GLY A 464 -21.96 15.08 -24.73
CA GLY A 464 -21.23 16.07 -23.94
C GLY A 464 -20.86 17.27 -24.80
N TRP A 465 -20.89 18.47 -24.20
CA TRP A 465 -20.46 19.70 -24.84
C TRP A 465 -19.44 20.40 -23.96
N LEU A 466 -18.31 20.84 -24.52
CA LEU A 466 -17.25 21.55 -23.84
C LEU A 466 -16.70 22.65 -24.74
N GLU A 467 -16.39 23.80 -24.14
CA GLU A 467 -15.68 24.91 -24.80
C GLU A 467 -14.30 25.09 -24.16
N THR A 468 -13.25 24.95 -24.96
CA THR A 468 -11.87 25.21 -24.55
C THR A 468 -11.33 26.46 -25.22
N ALA A 469 -10.17 26.94 -24.76
CA ALA A 469 -9.43 28.04 -25.38
C ALA A 469 -9.12 27.81 -26.87
N ASP A 470 -9.07 26.55 -27.31
CA ASP A 470 -8.56 26.15 -28.61
C ASP A 470 -9.63 25.49 -29.50
N ASP A 471 -10.71 24.93 -28.93
CA ASP A 471 -11.72 24.14 -29.66
C ASP A 471 -13.09 24.08 -28.92
N GLU A 472 -14.16 23.74 -29.63
CA GLU A 472 -15.51 23.56 -29.06
C GLU A 472 -16.16 22.27 -29.57
N GLY A 473 -16.81 21.51 -28.68
CA GLY A 473 -17.54 20.29 -29.03
C GLY A 473 -17.48 19.20 -27.97
N GLY A 474 -17.76 17.96 -28.38
CA GLY A 474 -17.65 16.80 -27.50
C GLY A 474 -18.25 15.51 -28.07
N PRO A 475 -18.07 14.39 -27.35
CA PRO A 475 -18.53 13.07 -27.77
C PRO A 475 -20.06 12.96 -27.80
N ALA A 476 -20.59 12.17 -28.74
CA ALA A 476 -22.02 11.98 -28.94
C ALA A 476 -22.39 10.52 -29.23
N TYR A 477 -23.50 10.07 -28.66
CA TYR A 477 -24.05 8.73 -28.89
C TYR A 477 -25.34 8.81 -29.69
N TRP A 478 -25.36 8.19 -30.87
CA TRP A 478 -26.43 8.35 -31.87
C TRP A 478 -27.68 7.49 -31.60
N ASP A 479 -27.65 6.63 -30.57
CA ASP A 479 -28.86 5.92 -30.16
C ASP A 479 -29.64 6.75 -29.13
N SER A 480 -30.91 6.99 -29.43
CA SER A 480 -31.83 7.67 -28.51
C SER A 480 -31.95 6.92 -27.18
N LEU A 481 -31.95 7.66 -26.07
CA LEU A 481 -32.27 7.07 -24.77
C LEU A 481 -33.70 6.52 -24.76
N PRO A 482 -33.96 5.46 -23.98
CA PRO A 482 -35.32 4.92 -23.86
C PRO A 482 -36.24 5.91 -23.12
N SER A 483 -37.34 6.30 -23.77
CA SER A 483 -38.39 7.12 -23.16
C SER A 483 -38.96 6.43 -21.90
N ASN A 484 -39.18 7.25 -20.87
CA ASN A 484 -39.71 6.88 -19.56
C ASN A 484 -38.88 5.82 -18.81
N GLN A 485 -37.60 5.68 -19.14
CA GLN A 485 -36.68 4.77 -18.44
C GLN A 485 -35.45 5.51 -17.93
N TRP A 486 -34.97 5.11 -16.76
CA TRP A 486 -33.77 5.67 -16.16
C TRP A 486 -32.52 5.27 -16.95
N SER A 487 -31.73 6.26 -17.35
CA SER A 487 -30.38 6.11 -17.90
C SER A 487 -29.41 6.98 -17.12
N HIS A 488 -28.20 6.48 -16.87
CA HIS A 488 -27.13 7.28 -16.27
C HIS A 488 -26.23 7.84 -17.36
N LEU A 489 -25.96 9.13 -17.32
CA LEU A 489 -25.06 9.83 -18.24
C LEU A 489 -23.86 10.36 -17.46
N ALA A 490 -22.66 10.23 -18.02
CA ALA A 490 -21.47 10.91 -17.49
C ALA A 490 -20.53 11.40 -18.61
N LEU A 491 -19.91 12.54 -18.39
CA LEU A 491 -18.90 13.15 -19.26
C LEU A 491 -17.63 13.40 -18.45
N THR A 492 -16.47 12.96 -18.94
CA THR A 492 -15.15 13.28 -18.34
C THR A 492 -14.29 14.07 -19.29
N TYR A 493 -13.47 14.99 -18.77
CA TYR A 493 -12.47 15.73 -19.53
C TYR A 493 -11.14 15.77 -18.78
N ASP A 494 -10.06 15.31 -19.42
CA ASP A 494 -8.72 15.19 -18.81
C ASP A 494 -7.71 16.26 -19.27
N GLY A 495 -8.18 17.27 -20.01
CA GLY A 495 -7.33 18.28 -20.65
C GLY A 495 -6.86 17.88 -22.05
N SER A 496 -7.22 16.69 -22.54
CA SER A 496 -6.85 16.19 -23.87
C SER A 496 -7.96 15.39 -24.57
N ASN A 497 -8.85 14.73 -23.82
CA ASN A 497 -9.96 13.95 -24.35
C ASN A 497 -11.23 14.17 -23.53
N ALA A 498 -12.35 14.27 -24.22
CA ALA A 498 -13.68 14.23 -23.66
C ALA A 498 -14.30 12.84 -23.88
N THR A 499 -14.82 12.20 -22.84
CA THR A 499 -15.35 10.82 -22.92
C THR A 499 -16.78 10.74 -22.40
N LEU A 500 -17.70 10.18 -23.18
CA LEU A 500 -19.10 10.00 -22.83
C LEU A 500 -19.38 8.55 -22.39
N TYR A 501 -20.10 8.44 -21.28
CA TYR A 501 -20.55 7.16 -20.73
C TYR A 501 -22.08 7.12 -20.65
N VAL A 502 -22.66 6.01 -21.08
CA VAL A 502 -24.08 5.69 -20.89
C VAL A 502 -24.18 4.41 -20.06
N ASN A 503 -24.87 4.49 -18.93
CA ASN A 503 -25.02 3.39 -17.96
C ASN A 503 -23.67 2.77 -17.53
N GLY A 504 -22.67 3.64 -17.30
CA GLY A 504 -21.34 3.24 -16.84
C GLY A 504 -20.47 2.58 -17.92
N THR A 505 -20.91 2.55 -19.17
CA THR A 505 -20.16 2.03 -20.31
C THR A 505 -19.74 3.21 -21.20
N GLU A 506 -18.46 3.27 -21.56
CA GLU A 506 -17.95 4.22 -22.55
C GLU A 506 -18.65 3.99 -23.89
N VAL A 507 -19.29 5.02 -24.42
CA VAL A 507 -20.00 4.95 -25.71
C VAL A 507 -19.29 5.74 -26.80
N ASP A 508 -18.53 6.76 -26.43
CA ASP A 508 -17.78 7.60 -27.36
C ASP A 508 -16.68 8.41 -26.67
N GLN A 509 -15.64 8.79 -27.42
CA GLN A 509 -14.52 9.61 -26.96
C GLN A 509 -14.02 10.48 -28.11
N GLU A 510 -13.86 11.77 -27.84
CA GLU A 510 -13.36 12.76 -28.80
C GLU A 510 -12.14 13.48 -28.22
N PRO A 511 -11.06 13.66 -29.01
CA PRO A 511 -9.93 14.47 -28.61
C PRO A 511 -10.37 15.94 -28.54
N LEU A 512 -10.04 16.61 -27.45
CA LEU A 512 -10.31 18.03 -27.23
C LEU A 512 -9.17 18.59 -26.39
N THR A 513 -8.46 19.59 -26.91
CA THR A 513 -7.28 20.15 -26.24
C THR A 513 -7.53 21.57 -25.76
N GLY A 514 -6.85 21.98 -24.69
CA GLY A 514 -6.89 23.35 -24.18
C GLY A 514 -7.55 23.46 -22.80
N GLU A 515 -7.37 24.59 -22.14
CA GLU A 515 -8.06 24.89 -20.89
C GLU A 515 -9.53 25.19 -21.17
N LEU A 516 -10.43 24.66 -20.32
CA LEU A 516 -11.84 25.02 -20.34
C LEU A 516 -11.98 26.52 -20.04
N ILE A 517 -12.81 27.19 -20.83
CA ILE A 517 -13.12 28.61 -20.59
C ILE A 517 -14.22 28.71 -19.53
N ASP A 518 -14.14 29.68 -18.62
CA ASP A 518 -15.27 30.09 -17.76
C ASP A 518 -15.21 31.61 -17.50
N ASP A 519 -16.17 32.36 -18.04
CA ASP A 519 -16.32 33.82 -17.87
C ASP A 519 -17.13 34.21 -16.63
N GLY A 520 -17.76 33.24 -15.96
CA GLY A 520 -18.53 33.44 -14.75
C GLY A 520 -20.05 33.37 -14.87
N GLY A 521 -20.62 32.76 -15.90
CA GLY A 521 -22.08 32.54 -16.00
C GLY A 521 -22.67 31.54 -14.97
N ASP A 522 -23.99 31.46 -14.89
CA ASP A 522 -24.70 30.55 -13.96
C ASP A 522 -24.61 29.08 -14.43
N LEU A 523 -24.70 28.14 -13.48
CA LEU A 523 -24.96 26.74 -13.78
C LEU A 523 -26.48 26.50 -13.82
N ARG A 524 -26.97 25.83 -14.85
CA ARG A 524 -28.36 25.42 -15.00
C ARG A 524 -28.50 23.90 -14.99
N ILE A 525 -29.59 23.41 -14.41
CA ILE A 525 -29.97 21.99 -14.46
C ILE A 525 -31.37 21.88 -15.08
N GLY A 526 -31.53 21.04 -16.10
CA GLY A 526 -32.80 20.75 -16.78
C GLY A 526 -33.30 21.80 -17.78
N GLY A 527 -32.52 22.84 -18.08
CA GLY A 527 -32.83 23.87 -19.07
C GLY A 527 -31.74 24.93 -19.11
N HIS A 528 -31.81 25.90 -20.02
CA HIS A 528 -30.93 27.07 -19.99
C HIS A 528 -31.53 28.29 -20.73
N ALA A 529 -31.03 29.49 -20.42
CA ALA A 529 -31.60 30.76 -20.86
C ALA A 529 -31.18 31.18 -22.28
N THR A 530 -30.02 30.72 -22.76
CA THR A 530 -29.42 31.15 -24.04
C THR A 530 -30.28 30.85 -25.27
N TRP A 531 -30.73 29.60 -25.43
CA TRP A 531 -31.60 29.15 -26.53
C TRP A 531 -32.97 28.70 -26.07
N ARG A 532 -33.23 28.75 -24.76
CA ARG A 532 -34.50 28.32 -24.15
C ARG A 532 -34.81 26.88 -24.53
N GLU A 533 -33.83 26.01 -24.34
CA GLU A 533 -33.99 24.56 -24.43
C GLU A 533 -34.27 24.00 -23.03
N TYR A 534 -35.09 22.96 -22.99
CA TYR A 534 -35.62 22.43 -21.75
C TYR A 534 -35.65 20.90 -21.79
N PHE A 535 -35.32 20.30 -20.65
CA PHE A 535 -35.53 18.88 -20.43
C PHE A 535 -36.98 18.61 -20.05
N GLU A 536 -37.58 17.56 -20.61
CA GLU A 536 -38.90 17.09 -20.24
C GLU A 536 -38.81 15.70 -19.61
N GLY A 537 -38.95 15.61 -18.29
CA GLY A 537 -38.81 14.33 -17.57
C GLY A 537 -38.34 14.49 -16.13
N LEU A 538 -37.65 13.47 -15.62
CA LEU A 538 -37.06 13.48 -14.28
C LEU A 538 -35.53 13.54 -14.33
N ILE A 539 -34.93 14.38 -13.49
CA ILE A 539 -33.48 14.40 -13.21
C ILE A 539 -33.27 14.12 -11.73
N ASP A 540 -32.26 13.31 -11.45
CA ASP A 540 -31.87 12.90 -10.11
C ASP A 540 -30.34 12.73 -10.04
N GLU A 541 -29.76 12.76 -8.84
CA GLU A 541 -28.37 12.34 -8.59
C GLU A 541 -27.29 13.09 -9.39
N VAL A 542 -27.37 14.42 -9.46
CA VAL A 542 -26.44 15.24 -10.26
C VAL A 542 -25.13 15.44 -9.51
N ARG A 543 -23.98 15.14 -10.14
CA ARG A 543 -22.63 15.38 -9.59
C ARG A 543 -21.74 16.13 -10.56
N ILE A 544 -20.91 17.01 -10.02
CA ILE A 544 -19.88 17.77 -10.75
C ILE A 544 -18.57 17.63 -9.99
N TYR A 545 -17.52 17.19 -10.68
CA TYR A 545 -16.16 17.08 -10.15
C TYR A 545 -15.20 17.96 -10.96
N ASN A 546 -14.16 18.48 -10.30
CA ASN A 546 -13.01 19.13 -10.94
C ASN A 546 -11.85 18.16 -11.24
N ILE A 547 -12.13 16.86 -11.19
CA ILE A 547 -11.20 15.77 -11.51
C ILE A 547 -11.82 14.83 -12.55
N VAL A 548 -10.97 14.07 -13.21
CA VAL A 548 -11.37 12.97 -14.10
C VAL A 548 -11.66 11.74 -13.25
N GLN A 549 -12.88 11.23 -13.32
CA GLN A 549 -13.20 9.94 -12.75
C GLN A 549 -12.88 8.80 -13.72
N THR A 550 -12.45 7.66 -13.17
CA THR A 550 -12.32 6.40 -13.91
C THR A 550 -13.68 5.76 -14.17
N ALA A 551 -13.77 4.89 -15.19
CA ALA A 551 -15.00 4.14 -15.47
C ALA A 551 -15.53 3.35 -14.24
N ALA A 552 -14.63 2.83 -13.39
CA ALA A 552 -15.01 2.14 -12.16
C ALA A 552 -15.61 3.09 -11.11
N GLN A 553 -15.10 4.32 -11.00
CA GLN A 553 -15.66 5.35 -10.13
C GLN A 553 -17.02 5.82 -10.63
N ILE A 554 -17.19 6.03 -11.94
CA ILE A 554 -18.49 6.37 -12.55
C ILE A 554 -19.52 5.26 -12.28
N GLN A 555 -19.11 3.99 -12.38
CA GLN A 555 -19.97 2.84 -12.05
C GLN A 555 -20.29 2.75 -10.54
N ALA A 556 -19.39 3.18 -9.66
CA ALA A 556 -19.65 3.24 -8.23
C ALA A 556 -20.62 4.39 -7.90
N ASP A 557 -20.38 5.58 -8.46
CA ASP A 557 -21.19 6.78 -8.25
C ASP A 557 -22.62 6.57 -8.71
N MET A 558 -22.84 6.00 -9.90
CA MET A 558 -24.20 5.76 -10.40
C MET A 558 -25.02 4.78 -9.54
N ASN A 559 -24.37 4.00 -8.67
CA ASN A 559 -25.01 3.03 -7.77
C ASN A 559 -25.05 3.51 -6.31
N THR A 560 -24.55 4.71 -6.02
CA THR A 560 -24.48 5.28 -4.68
C THR A 560 -25.35 6.54 -4.64
N PRO A 561 -26.45 6.60 -3.87
CA PRO A 561 -27.29 7.80 -3.81
C PRO A 561 -26.60 9.01 -3.14
N ILE A 562 -26.92 10.23 -3.57
CA ILE A 562 -26.55 11.50 -2.89
C ILE A 562 -27.56 11.72 -1.76
N GLY A 563 -27.07 11.82 -0.52
CA GLY A 563 -27.91 12.17 0.63
C GLY A 563 -28.77 11.04 1.21
N ALA A 564 -28.73 9.82 0.67
CA ALA A 564 -29.32 8.64 1.33
C ALA A 564 -28.25 7.81 2.07
N ALA A 565 -28.51 7.49 3.33
CA ALA A 565 -27.87 6.36 4.00
C ALA A 565 -28.08 5.09 3.14
N PRO A 566 -27.07 4.23 2.92
CA PRO A 566 -27.14 3.21 1.88
C PRO A 566 -28.33 2.27 2.11
N ALA A 567 -29.33 2.35 1.23
CA ALA A 567 -30.41 1.37 1.18
C ALA A 567 -29.81 0.01 0.81
N ALA A 568 -30.00 -0.96 1.71
CA ALA A 568 -29.70 -2.36 1.46
C ALA A 568 -30.35 -2.79 0.13
N ALA A 569 -29.53 -3.25 -0.80
CA ALA A 569 -30.01 -4.00 -1.94
C ALA A 569 -30.66 -5.31 -1.44
N ALA A 570 -31.98 -5.30 -1.26
CA ALA A 570 -32.79 -6.49 -1.04
C ALA A 570 -33.20 -7.11 -2.39
N PRO A 571 -33.64 -8.37 -2.43
CA PRO A 571 -32.82 -9.56 -2.53
C PRO A 571 -32.96 -10.16 -3.93
N THR A 572 -31.87 -10.36 -4.69
CA THR A 572 -31.87 -11.49 -5.62
C THR A 572 -31.79 -12.74 -4.76
N ALA A 573 -32.94 -13.40 -4.62
CA ALA A 573 -33.16 -14.64 -3.91
C ALA A 573 -31.91 -15.54 -3.87
N ARG A 574 -31.40 -15.82 -2.67
CA ARG A 574 -30.78 -17.12 -2.40
C ARG A 574 -31.87 -18.16 -2.59
N LEU A 575 -31.98 -18.69 -3.80
CA LEU A 575 -32.18 -20.11 -3.92
C LEU A 575 -30.80 -20.72 -3.72
N ASN A 576 -30.67 -21.55 -2.67
CA ASN A 576 -29.55 -22.44 -2.43
C ASN A 576 -28.92 -22.92 -3.74
N ALA A 577 -27.71 -22.46 -4.00
CA ALA A 577 -27.00 -22.77 -5.23
C ALA A 577 -25.50 -22.65 -4.92
N ALA A 578 -24.83 -23.81 -4.84
CA ALA A 578 -23.38 -23.94 -4.77
C ALA A 578 -22.68 -22.85 -5.59
N THR A 579 -21.88 -22.00 -4.94
CA THR A 579 -21.13 -20.97 -5.65
C THR A 579 -20.02 -21.64 -6.44
N THR A 580 -20.21 -21.69 -7.76
CA THR A 580 -19.22 -22.21 -8.69
C THR A 580 -17.97 -21.32 -8.69
N PRO A 581 -16.74 -21.87 -8.66
CA PRO A 581 -15.52 -21.06 -8.73
C PRO A 581 -15.48 -20.17 -9.98
N ALA A 582 -15.05 -18.91 -9.84
CA ALA A 582 -15.01 -17.94 -10.93
C ALA A 582 -13.85 -18.24 -11.91
N ILE A 583 -13.98 -17.84 -13.17
CA ILE A 583 -12.92 -18.00 -14.18
C ILE A 583 -11.96 -16.82 -14.08
N ASP A 584 -10.74 -17.08 -13.62
CA ASP A 584 -9.68 -16.11 -13.41
C ASP A 584 -8.98 -15.73 -14.73
N LYS A 585 -8.71 -16.72 -15.58
CA LYS A 585 -7.91 -16.53 -16.79
C LYS A 585 -8.27 -17.50 -17.91
N LEU A 586 -8.19 -17.02 -19.16
CA LEU A 586 -8.32 -17.84 -20.37
C LEU A 586 -6.97 -17.96 -21.09
N THR A 587 -6.62 -19.18 -21.51
CA THR A 587 -5.39 -19.46 -22.27
C THR A 587 -5.65 -20.44 -23.41
N VAL A 588 -4.90 -20.31 -24.50
CA VAL A 588 -4.92 -21.26 -25.62
C VAL A 588 -3.54 -21.87 -25.75
N SER A 589 -3.45 -23.19 -25.95
CA SER A 589 -2.15 -23.82 -26.26
C SER A 589 -1.69 -23.38 -27.65
N ALA A 590 -0.62 -22.61 -27.74
CA ALA A 590 0.25 -22.70 -28.91
C ALA A 590 1.09 -23.99 -28.74
N ASP A 591 1.35 -24.69 -29.84
CA ASP A 591 2.09 -25.96 -29.94
C ASP A 591 1.25 -27.24 -29.76
N ALA A 592 0.60 -27.66 -30.85
CA ALA A 592 0.22 -29.04 -31.05
C ALA A 592 0.66 -29.50 -32.47
N PRO A 593 1.23 -30.71 -32.63
CA PRO A 593 1.79 -31.17 -33.90
C PRO A 593 0.73 -31.31 -35.02
N ALA A 594 1.19 -31.32 -36.28
CA ALA A 594 0.34 -31.26 -37.47
C ALA A 594 -0.82 -32.29 -37.45
N GLY A 595 -2.06 -31.79 -37.65
CA GLY A 595 -3.28 -32.59 -37.59
C GLY A 595 -4.00 -32.57 -36.24
N THR A 596 -3.51 -31.83 -35.24
CA THR A 596 -4.20 -31.66 -33.95
C THR A 596 -4.79 -30.27 -33.77
N THR A 597 -5.97 -30.23 -33.14
CA THR A 597 -6.78 -29.04 -32.92
C THR A 597 -6.31 -28.24 -31.69
N PRO A 598 -6.55 -26.91 -31.65
CA PRO A 598 -6.14 -26.08 -30.53
C PRO A 598 -6.88 -26.48 -29.25
N VAL A 599 -6.15 -26.43 -28.13
CA VAL A 599 -6.67 -26.74 -26.80
C VAL A 599 -6.96 -25.44 -26.06
N LEU A 600 -8.21 -25.29 -25.61
CA LEU A 600 -8.67 -24.14 -24.83
C LEU A 600 -8.61 -24.49 -23.33
N THR A 601 -7.96 -23.66 -22.53
CA THR A 601 -7.84 -23.85 -21.08
C THR A 601 -8.38 -22.64 -20.32
N ALA A 602 -9.28 -22.89 -19.38
CA ALA A 602 -9.82 -21.88 -18.47
C ALA A 602 -9.35 -22.16 -17.02
N TRP A 603 -8.90 -21.13 -16.33
CA TRP A 603 -8.36 -21.19 -14.96
C TRP A 603 -9.38 -20.67 -13.97
N LEU A 604 -9.45 -21.27 -12.78
CA LEU A 604 -10.44 -21.01 -11.74
C LEU A 604 -9.81 -20.30 -10.54
N THR A 605 -10.54 -19.41 -9.88
CA THR A 605 -10.07 -18.60 -8.71
C THR A 605 -9.90 -19.39 -7.40
N GLY A 606 -9.84 -20.72 -7.45
CA GLY A 606 -9.69 -21.60 -6.28
C GLY A 606 -9.84 -23.09 -6.64
N ASP A 607 -9.34 -23.97 -5.77
CA ASP A 607 -9.40 -25.43 -5.93
C ASP A 607 -10.83 -25.92 -5.65
N SER A 608 -11.51 -26.53 -6.62
CA SER A 608 -12.86 -27.06 -6.37
C SER A 608 -12.78 -28.33 -5.51
N THR A 609 -13.37 -28.31 -4.32
CA THR A 609 -13.35 -29.44 -3.37
C THR A 609 -14.27 -30.61 -3.74
N THR A 610 -15.19 -30.44 -4.71
CA THR A 610 -16.14 -31.48 -5.17
C THR A 610 -16.02 -31.88 -6.65
N GLY A 611 -15.18 -31.19 -7.45
CA GLY A 611 -15.15 -31.32 -8.91
C GLY A 611 -16.30 -30.58 -9.60
N GLY A 612 -16.11 -30.14 -10.85
CA GLY A 612 -17.08 -29.31 -11.60
C GLY A 612 -16.93 -29.40 -13.12
N THR A 613 -17.71 -28.62 -13.89
CA THR A 613 -17.62 -28.56 -15.36
C THR A 613 -17.46 -27.11 -15.84
N VAL A 614 -16.64 -26.84 -16.84
CA VAL A 614 -16.57 -25.53 -17.51
C VAL A 614 -17.21 -25.63 -18.88
N GLU A 615 -18.13 -24.71 -19.20
CA GLU A 615 -18.73 -24.55 -20.53
C GLU A 615 -17.96 -23.53 -21.35
N ILE A 616 -17.74 -23.85 -22.63
CA ILE A 616 -16.97 -23.02 -23.56
C ILE A 616 -17.81 -22.74 -24.80
N ALA A 617 -17.80 -21.48 -25.25
CA ALA A 617 -18.47 -21.04 -26.47
C ALA A 617 -17.49 -20.39 -27.44
N LEU A 618 -17.58 -20.77 -28.72
CA LEU A 618 -16.74 -20.29 -29.82
C LEU A 618 -17.61 -19.64 -30.89
N SER A 619 -17.21 -18.47 -31.41
CA SER A 619 -17.94 -17.75 -32.45
C SER A 619 -16.99 -16.98 -33.38
N HIS A 620 -17.48 -16.54 -34.53
CA HIS A 620 -16.72 -15.73 -35.48
C HIS A 620 -16.36 -14.35 -34.86
N ARG A 621 -15.19 -13.80 -35.22
CA ARG A 621 -14.89 -12.38 -34.96
C ARG A 621 -15.64 -11.50 -35.98
N PRO A 622 -16.31 -10.40 -35.56
CA PRO A 622 -16.95 -9.48 -36.50
C PRO A 622 -15.88 -8.69 -37.28
N ALA A 623 -15.96 -8.69 -38.61
CA ALA A 623 -15.22 -7.72 -39.43
C ALA A 623 -16.05 -6.42 -39.55
N LYS A 624 -15.36 -5.31 -39.83
CA LYS A 624 -15.90 -3.93 -39.92
C LYS A 624 -17.32 -3.85 -40.51
N GLN A 625 -18.14 -3.01 -39.88
CA GLN A 625 -19.47 -2.50 -40.25
C GLN A 625 -20.27 -3.27 -41.33
N GLN A 626 -21.46 -3.72 -40.92
CA GLN A 626 -22.50 -4.43 -41.69
C GLN A 626 -22.30 -5.94 -41.86
N GLU A 627 -22.49 -6.71 -40.79
CA GLU A 627 -23.27 -7.95 -40.88
C GLU A 627 -23.86 -8.31 -39.51
N ARG A 628 -25.19 -8.35 -39.44
CA ARG A 628 -25.95 -8.61 -38.21
C ARG A 628 -25.81 -10.08 -37.77
N ALA A 629 -25.53 -10.25 -36.48
CA ALA A 629 -25.80 -11.37 -35.59
C ALA A 629 -26.17 -12.75 -36.18
N LYS A 630 -25.37 -13.75 -35.76
CA LYS A 630 -25.64 -15.20 -35.57
C LYS A 630 -24.78 -16.10 -36.46
N THR A 631 -23.72 -16.67 -35.87
CA THR A 631 -23.55 -18.13 -35.79
C THR A 631 -22.49 -18.44 -34.73
N GLN A 632 -22.94 -19.12 -33.68
CA GLN A 632 -22.05 -19.78 -32.74
C GLN A 632 -21.40 -20.94 -33.48
N ILE A 633 -20.07 -20.96 -33.57
CA ILE A 633 -19.30 -21.97 -34.32
C ILE A 633 -19.39 -23.30 -33.59
N TRP A 634 -19.26 -23.26 -32.25
CA TRP A 634 -19.20 -24.46 -31.44
C TRP A 634 -19.39 -24.19 -29.95
N THR A 635 -19.80 -25.23 -29.22
CA THR A 635 -19.79 -25.30 -27.75
C THR A 635 -19.22 -26.60 -27.27
N GLY A 636 -18.48 -26.56 -26.17
CA GLY A 636 -17.99 -27.76 -25.48
C GLY A 636 -18.02 -27.62 -23.98
N LYS A 637 -17.75 -28.73 -23.30
CA LYS A 637 -17.64 -28.80 -21.84
C LYS A 637 -16.35 -29.49 -21.45
N ALA A 638 -15.70 -29.05 -20.37
CA ALA A 638 -14.52 -29.68 -19.79
C ALA A 638 -14.73 -29.97 -18.30
N GLY A 639 -14.41 -31.18 -17.85
CA GLY A 639 -14.45 -31.53 -16.44
C GLY A 639 -13.25 -30.94 -15.68
N VAL A 640 -13.49 -30.53 -14.44
CA VAL A 640 -12.49 -30.08 -13.46
C VAL A 640 -12.28 -31.22 -12.48
N LYS A 641 -11.06 -31.74 -12.37
CA LYS A 641 -10.72 -32.75 -11.36
C LYS A 641 -10.68 -32.09 -9.97
N ALA A 642 -11.03 -32.83 -8.92
CA ALA A 642 -10.83 -32.37 -7.55
C ALA A 642 -9.38 -31.92 -7.34
N ASP A 643 -9.20 -30.82 -6.62
CA ASP A 643 -7.90 -30.18 -6.33
C ASP A 643 -7.15 -29.63 -7.57
N SER A 644 -7.87 -29.28 -8.63
CA SER A 644 -7.29 -28.66 -9.83
C SER A 644 -7.92 -27.29 -10.15
N SER A 645 -7.08 -26.29 -10.34
CA SER A 645 -7.46 -24.91 -10.68
C SER A 645 -7.65 -24.65 -12.18
N LYS A 646 -7.77 -25.68 -13.03
CA LYS A 646 -7.94 -25.49 -14.49
C LYS A 646 -8.80 -26.56 -15.17
N ALA A 647 -9.54 -26.13 -16.21
CA ALA A 647 -10.33 -26.97 -17.10
C ALA A 647 -9.84 -26.84 -18.55
N THR A 648 -9.69 -27.96 -19.26
CA THR A 648 -9.09 -28.01 -20.59
C THR A 648 -10.00 -28.75 -21.58
N VAL A 649 -10.27 -28.17 -22.76
CA VAL A 649 -11.03 -28.81 -23.85
C VAL A 649 -10.26 -28.78 -25.17
N THR A 650 -10.29 -29.89 -25.88
CA THR A 650 -9.75 -30.00 -27.26
C THR A 650 -10.88 -29.78 -28.26
N LEU A 651 -10.71 -28.88 -29.23
CA LEU A 651 -11.73 -28.66 -30.26
C LEU A 651 -11.87 -29.89 -31.19
N PRO A 652 -13.04 -30.20 -31.75
CA PRO A 652 -13.21 -31.27 -32.74
C PRO A 652 -12.36 -31.03 -33.99
N GLU A 653 -11.78 -32.12 -34.52
CA GLU A 653 -10.98 -32.09 -35.75
C GLU A 653 -11.80 -31.54 -36.93
N GLY A 654 -11.23 -30.60 -37.69
CA GLY A 654 -11.87 -29.98 -38.85
C GLY A 654 -12.90 -28.87 -38.54
N LEU A 655 -13.12 -28.51 -37.26
CA LEU A 655 -14.09 -27.49 -36.86
C LEU A 655 -13.72 -26.06 -37.33
N LEU A 656 -12.43 -25.73 -37.30
CA LEU A 656 -11.91 -24.42 -37.69
C LEU A 656 -11.06 -24.54 -38.96
N LYS A 657 -11.25 -23.62 -39.89
CA LYS A 657 -10.45 -23.53 -41.11
C LYS A 657 -9.13 -22.78 -40.82
N GLN A 658 -8.10 -23.10 -41.59
CA GLN A 658 -6.81 -22.44 -41.54
C GLN A 658 -6.95 -20.92 -41.78
N GLY A 659 -6.26 -20.10 -40.96
CA GLY A 659 -6.35 -18.64 -41.03
C GLY A 659 -7.66 -18.03 -40.51
N GLN A 660 -8.60 -18.83 -40.00
CA GLN A 660 -9.88 -18.33 -39.50
C GLN A 660 -9.69 -17.59 -38.17
N GLU A 661 -10.18 -16.36 -38.12
CA GLU A 661 -10.26 -15.57 -36.89
C GLU A 661 -11.56 -15.83 -36.14
N VAL A 662 -11.43 -16.22 -34.87
CA VAL A 662 -12.55 -16.56 -34.00
C VAL A 662 -12.37 -15.94 -32.62
N ARG A 663 -13.43 -15.90 -31.84
CA ARG A 663 -13.43 -15.48 -30.44
C ARG A 663 -14.09 -16.54 -29.59
N TRP A 664 -13.62 -16.68 -28.35
CA TRP A 664 -14.16 -17.64 -27.40
C TRP A 664 -14.30 -17.05 -26.00
N ARG A 665 -15.13 -17.68 -25.18
CA ARG A 665 -15.34 -17.33 -23.76
C ARG A 665 -15.71 -18.58 -22.98
N ALA A 666 -15.54 -18.53 -21.65
CA ALA A 666 -15.86 -19.64 -20.76
C ALA A 666 -16.75 -19.21 -19.59
N ARG A 667 -17.41 -20.18 -18.95
CA ARG A 667 -18.07 -20.03 -17.66
C ARG A 667 -18.04 -21.35 -16.91
N SER A 668 -18.04 -21.30 -15.59
CA SER A 668 -18.03 -22.48 -14.74
C SER A 668 -19.46 -22.97 -14.43
N VAL A 669 -19.61 -24.29 -14.25
CA VAL A 669 -20.85 -24.97 -13.83
C VAL A 669 -20.51 -26.04 -12.78
N ALA A 670 -20.98 -25.90 -11.54
CA ALA A 670 -20.84 -26.91 -10.48
C ALA A 670 -22.17 -27.07 -9.73
N ASP A 671 -22.48 -28.31 -9.33
CA ASP A 671 -23.68 -28.67 -8.55
C ASP A 671 -25.00 -28.05 -9.04
N GLY A 672 -25.16 -27.96 -10.38
CA GLY A 672 -26.36 -27.42 -11.02
C GLY A 672 -26.41 -25.90 -11.18
N VAL A 673 -25.37 -25.18 -10.75
CA VAL A 673 -25.28 -23.71 -10.73
C VAL A 673 -24.29 -23.22 -11.78
N THR A 674 -24.71 -22.23 -12.58
CA THR A 674 -23.93 -21.74 -13.75
C THR A 674 -23.45 -20.31 -13.52
N GLY A 675 -22.14 -20.09 -13.57
CA GLY A 675 -21.51 -18.77 -13.40
C GLY A 675 -21.62 -17.86 -14.64
N PRO A 676 -21.24 -16.57 -14.52
CA PRO A 676 -21.26 -15.62 -15.62
C PRO A 676 -20.23 -15.96 -16.71
N TRP A 677 -20.51 -15.53 -17.94
CA TRP A 677 -19.54 -15.64 -19.04
C TRP A 677 -18.42 -14.62 -18.89
N THR A 678 -17.19 -15.02 -19.16
CA THR A 678 -16.08 -14.07 -19.33
C THR A 678 -16.30 -13.15 -20.53
N SER A 679 -15.52 -12.07 -20.60
CA SER A 679 -15.31 -11.31 -21.83
C SER A 679 -14.77 -12.21 -22.96
N TRP A 680 -14.92 -11.77 -24.21
CA TRP A 680 -14.49 -12.54 -25.37
C TRP A 680 -12.96 -12.46 -25.55
N ALA A 681 -12.30 -13.62 -25.54
CA ALA A 681 -10.89 -13.76 -25.88
C ALA A 681 -10.71 -14.10 -27.37
N GLY A 682 -9.71 -13.49 -28.01
CA GLY A 682 -9.39 -13.73 -29.43
C GLY A 682 -8.60 -15.01 -29.71
N LEU A 683 -8.81 -15.62 -30.88
CA LEU A 683 -8.06 -16.79 -31.36
C LEU A 683 -7.90 -16.76 -32.89
N THR A 684 -6.66 -16.96 -33.37
CA THR A 684 -6.32 -17.07 -34.80
C THR A 684 -5.57 -18.38 -35.07
N VAL A 685 -6.03 -19.20 -36.03
CA VAL A 685 -5.43 -20.51 -36.39
C VAL A 685 -4.24 -20.31 -37.35
N LYS A 686 -3.01 -20.67 -36.94
CA LYS A 686 -1.75 -20.49 -37.70
C LYS A 686 -1.36 -21.73 -38.54
N ASP A 687 -0.54 -21.56 -39.59
CA ASP A 687 -0.08 -22.59 -40.56
C ASP A 687 0.77 -23.74 -39.97
N PRO A 688 0.63 -25.00 -40.44
CA PRO A 688 1.60 -26.07 -40.19
C PRO A 688 2.66 -26.16 -41.29
N LYS A 689 3.96 -26.14 -40.92
CA LYS A 689 5.06 -26.62 -41.78
C LYS A 689 5.30 -28.12 -41.50
N PRO A 690 5.66 -28.95 -42.52
CA PRO A 690 5.61 -30.40 -42.41
C PRO A 690 6.92 -31.00 -41.89
N GLU A 691 6.85 -32.01 -41.02
CA GLU A 691 8.00 -32.89 -40.77
C GLU A 691 7.60 -34.37 -40.68
N LYS A 692 8.50 -35.22 -41.18
CA LYS A 692 8.30 -36.61 -41.64
C LYS A 692 8.09 -37.62 -40.50
N ALA A 693 7.25 -38.61 -40.79
CA ALA A 693 7.01 -39.80 -39.99
C ALA A 693 8.23 -40.73 -39.88
N THR A 694 8.47 -41.32 -38.70
CA THR A 694 8.95 -42.71 -38.53
C THR A 694 8.69 -43.28 -37.12
N ARG A 695 7.81 -44.30 -37.07
CA ARG A 695 7.76 -45.56 -36.28
C ARG A 695 8.18 -45.66 -34.79
N ASN A 696 7.22 -46.16 -34.00
CA ASN A 696 7.36 -46.97 -32.75
C ASN A 696 8.17 -48.27 -32.97
N PRO A 697 8.88 -48.78 -31.94
CA PRO A 697 8.34 -49.73 -30.92
C PRO A 697 8.93 -49.48 -29.50
N GLY A 698 8.45 -49.99 -28.35
CA GLY A 698 7.49 -51.03 -27.98
C GLY A 698 7.38 -51.09 -26.44
N THR A 699 6.43 -51.90 -25.98
CA THR A 699 5.92 -52.11 -24.61
C THR A 699 6.89 -52.75 -23.61
N SER A 700 6.82 -52.37 -22.33
CA SER A 700 6.69 -53.33 -21.20
C SER A 700 6.25 -52.68 -19.89
N SER A 701 5.41 -53.41 -19.17
CA SER A 701 4.75 -53.15 -17.88
C SER A 701 5.58 -53.62 -16.69
N SER A 702 5.44 -52.97 -15.53
CA SER A 702 5.45 -53.47 -14.12
C SER A 702 5.55 -52.25 -13.20
N GLY A 703 4.73 -51.94 -12.20
CA GLY A 703 3.86 -52.76 -11.37
C GLY A 703 4.46 -52.98 -9.97
N VAL A 704 4.64 -51.92 -9.15
CA VAL A 704 4.80 -52.03 -7.68
C VAL A 704 4.18 -50.83 -6.98
N THR A 705 3.21 -51.11 -6.11
CA THR A 705 2.58 -50.21 -5.12
C THR A 705 3.47 -50.02 -3.89
N GLU A 706 3.76 -48.78 -3.50
CA GLU A 706 4.15 -48.42 -2.12
C GLU A 706 3.35 -47.19 -1.64
N GLN A 707 2.96 -47.24 -0.36
CA GLN A 707 2.14 -46.28 0.36
C GLN A 707 2.80 -44.88 0.48
N PRO A 708 2.02 -43.80 0.62
CA PRO A 708 2.58 -42.46 0.77
C PRO A 708 3.22 -42.30 2.16
N LYS A 709 4.55 -42.19 2.18
CA LYS A 709 5.30 -41.57 3.29
C LYS A 709 5.10 -40.06 3.18
N SER A 710 4.72 -39.45 4.31
CA SER A 710 4.66 -38.01 4.56
C SER A 710 5.85 -37.26 3.95
N ALA A 711 5.59 -36.39 2.98
CA ALA A 711 6.60 -35.51 2.42
C ALA A 711 6.81 -34.30 3.36
N LEU A 712 7.95 -34.30 4.05
CA LEU A 712 8.57 -33.06 4.53
C LEU A 712 8.74 -32.12 3.33
N ALA A 713 8.27 -30.88 3.47
CA ALA A 713 8.44 -29.83 2.46
C ALA A 713 9.93 -29.56 2.21
N ALA A 714 10.37 -29.68 0.96
CA ALA A 714 11.70 -29.28 0.55
C ALA A 714 11.74 -27.75 0.37
N SER A 715 12.40 -27.05 1.29
CA SER A 715 12.72 -25.61 1.24
C SER A 715 13.28 -25.17 -0.14
N THR A 716 12.49 -24.42 -0.91
CA THR A 716 12.87 -23.75 -2.16
C THR A 716 13.63 -22.45 -1.87
N PHE A 717 14.57 -22.07 -2.75
CA PHE A 717 15.28 -20.80 -2.65
C PHE A 717 14.32 -19.62 -2.89
N PRO A 718 14.31 -18.57 -2.06
CA PRO A 718 13.21 -17.60 -2.02
C PRO A 718 13.29 -16.46 -3.06
N TYR A 719 14.38 -16.37 -3.84
CA TYR A 719 14.57 -15.27 -4.79
C TYR A 719 14.40 -15.74 -6.23
N GLU A 720 13.15 -15.79 -6.71
CA GLU A 720 12.86 -16.12 -8.11
C GLU A 720 13.43 -15.06 -9.08
N ARG A 721 13.51 -15.45 -10.35
CA ARG A 721 13.90 -14.55 -11.44
C ARG A 721 12.88 -13.41 -11.54
N MET A 722 13.37 -12.18 -11.56
CA MET A 722 12.58 -11.01 -11.89
C MET A 722 11.96 -11.11 -13.29
N ASP A 723 10.71 -10.72 -13.46
CA ASP A 723 10.14 -10.60 -14.80
C ASP A 723 10.51 -9.26 -15.48
N HIS A 724 10.21 -9.14 -16.76
CA HIS A 724 10.56 -7.92 -17.52
C HIS A 724 9.74 -6.69 -17.10
N ASP A 725 8.50 -6.86 -16.62
CA ASP A 725 7.63 -5.75 -16.20
C ASP A 725 8.04 -5.23 -14.81
N GLU A 726 8.43 -6.12 -13.91
CA GLU A 726 9.10 -5.79 -12.64
C GLU A 726 10.37 -4.98 -12.89
N CYS A 727 11.19 -5.36 -13.89
CA CYS A 727 12.35 -4.55 -14.28
C CYS A 727 11.94 -3.15 -14.76
N GLN A 728 10.88 -3.04 -15.56
CA GLN A 728 10.38 -1.73 -16.00
C GLN A 728 9.92 -0.88 -14.81
N ASN A 729 9.25 -1.48 -13.82
CA ASN A 729 8.77 -0.76 -12.65
C ASN A 729 9.93 -0.31 -11.73
N LEU A 730 10.97 -1.13 -11.57
CA LEU A 730 12.20 -0.73 -10.87
C LEU A 730 12.92 0.45 -11.54
N LEU A 731 12.79 0.59 -12.85
CA LEU A 731 13.32 1.72 -13.61
C LEU A 731 12.42 2.97 -13.56
N LYS A 732 11.17 2.84 -13.06
CA LYS A 732 10.23 3.95 -12.85
C LYS A 732 10.29 4.58 -11.45
N GLY A 733 10.90 3.92 -10.46
CA GLY A 733 11.00 4.41 -9.07
C GLY A 733 11.85 5.68 -8.89
N THR A 734 11.27 6.69 -8.24
CA THR A 734 11.76 8.06 -7.93
C THR A 734 12.55 8.77 -9.04
N ARG A 735 11.84 9.50 -9.90
CA ARG A 735 12.41 10.63 -10.65
C ARG A 735 12.14 11.92 -9.87
N GLN A 736 13.19 12.62 -9.46
CA GLN A 736 13.09 13.97 -8.90
C GLN A 736 12.85 14.98 -10.03
N ARG A 737 12.06 16.03 -9.75
CA ARG A 737 11.46 16.99 -10.71
C ARG A 737 12.46 17.72 -11.63
N TRP A 738 13.76 17.69 -11.35
CA TRP A 738 14.79 18.37 -12.14
C TRP A 738 15.48 17.47 -13.20
N GLU A 739 15.24 16.15 -13.19
CA GLU A 739 15.77 15.22 -14.22
C GLU A 739 14.91 15.19 -15.51
N VAL A 740 13.70 15.78 -15.48
CA VAL A 740 12.81 15.87 -16.64
C VAL A 740 13.26 16.95 -17.64
N GLN A 741 14.14 17.88 -17.23
CA GLN A 741 14.48 19.07 -18.02
C GLN A 741 15.91 19.16 -18.56
N SER A 742 16.78 18.16 -18.35
CA SER A 742 18.20 18.27 -18.76
C SER A 742 18.76 17.13 -19.62
N GLY A 743 17.95 16.17 -20.05
CA GLY A 743 18.31 15.30 -21.18
C GLY A 743 19.62 14.50 -21.04
N LEU A 744 19.68 13.58 -20.05
CA LEU A 744 20.10 12.15 -20.15
C LEU A 744 20.85 11.59 -18.89
N PRO A 745 20.83 10.25 -18.60
CA PRO A 745 20.14 9.16 -19.32
C PRO A 745 19.28 8.21 -18.45
N ALA A 746 18.22 7.68 -19.07
CA ALA A 746 17.39 6.56 -18.62
C ALA A 746 18.10 5.18 -18.58
N ARG A 747 19.42 5.09 -18.30
CA ARG A 747 20.30 4.01 -18.80
C ARG A 747 21.32 3.47 -17.78
N THR A 748 20.91 3.14 -16.55
CA THR A 748 21.78 2.50 -15.53
C THR A 748 21.17 1.20 -14.99
N PHE A 749 22.01 0.23 -14.62
CA PHE A 749 21.56 -1.02 -14.01
C PHE A 749 20.71 -0.76 -12.75
N ARG A 750 19.64 -1.53 -12.57
CA ARG A 750 18.83 -1.57 -11.35
C ARG A 750 18.94 -2.94 -10.69
N HIS A 751 18.80 -2.97 -9.38
CA HIS A 751 18.93 -4.20 -8.60
C HIS A 751 17.69 -4.36 -7.71
N LYS A 752 17.03 -5.51 -7.79
CA LYS A 752 15.94 -5.90 -6.86
C LYS A 752 16.51 -6.52 -5.59
N ASN A 753 17.60 -7.28 -5.74
CA ASN A 753 18.39 -7.89 -4.67
C ASN A 753 19.75 -8.29 -5.22
N SER A 754 20.60 -8.91 -4.38
CA SER A 754 21.93 -9.38 -4.76
C SER A 754 21.96 -10.33 -5.96
N PHE A 755 20.83 -10.98 -6.27
CA PHE A 755 20.71 -12.00 -7.33
C PHE A 755 19.95 -11.54 -8.58
N ASN A 756 19.19 -10.46 -8.48
CA ASN A 756 18.33 -9.96 -9.54
C ASN A 756 18.74 -8.54 -9.93
N THR A 757 19.30 -8.42 -11.12
CA THR A 757 19.80 -7.17 -11.70
C THR A 757 19.16 -6.98 -13.06
N CYS A 758 18.85 -5.75 -13.47
CA CYS A 758 18.22 -5.52 -14.76
C CYS A 758 18.63 -4.19 -15.42
N PHE A 759 18.39 -4.10 -16.72
CA PHE A 759 18.74 -2.98 -17.58
C PHE A 759 17.67 -2.80 -18.66
N ALA A 760 17.24 -1.57 -18.96
CA ALA A 760 16.38 -1.31 -20.11
C ALA A 760 16.69 0.03 -20.77
N MET A 761 16.38 0.13 -22.06
CA MET A 761 16.49 1.36 -22.86
C MET A 761 15.66 1.29 -24.14
N TRP A 762 15.48 2.43 -24.79
CA TRP A 762 14.99 2.50 -26.16
C TRP A 762 16.15 2.39 -27.15
N ILE A 763 15.91 1.71 -28.27
CA ILE A 763 16.83 1.51 -29.40
C ILE A 763 16.09 1.82 -30.71
N GLY A 764 16.78 2.23 -31.77
CA GLY A 764 16.18 2.61 -33.05
C GLY A 764 17.18 3.22 -34.05
N GLU A 765 16.72 3.52 -35.26
CA GLU A 765 17.53 4.07 -36.38
C GLU A 765 16.76 5.17 -37.15
N ARG A 766 17.47 6.18 -37.68
CA ARG A 766 16.95 7.36 -38.41
C ARG A 766 17.54 7.46 -39.84
N ASN A 767 16.85 8.12 -40.78
CA ASN A 767 17.14 8.17 -42.23
C ASN A 767 18.49 8.82 -42.64
N GLU A 768 19.20 9.54 -41.77
CA GLU A 768 20.45 10.27 -42.11
C GLU A 768 21.66 9.89 -41.24
N ASP A 769 21.77 8.62 -40.81
CA ASP A 769 22.87 8.12 -39.96
C ASP A 769 22.97 8.76 -38.54
N ASP A 770 22.03 9.63 -38.14
CA ASP A 770 22.03 10.30 -36.83
C ASP A 770 20.78 10.02 -35.95
N GLU A 771 21.08 9.42 -34.78
CA GLU A 771 20.42 9.29 -33.47
C GLU A 771 18.88 9.47 -33.28
N VAL A 772 18.26 8.50 -32.58
CA VAL A 772 16.85 8.50 -32.13
C VAL A 772 16.69 8.97 -30.65
N ASP A 773 17.81 9.29 -29.97
CA ASP A 773 17.87 9.39 -28.51
C ASP A 773 17.36 10.69 -27.87
N ARG A 774 16.80 11.63 -28.65
CA ARG A 774 16.38 12.96 -28.18
C ARG A 774 14.89 13.29 -28.34
N LEU A 775 14.08 12.38 -28.86
CA LEU A 775 12.66 12.68 -29.17
C LEU A 775 11.70 12.04 -28.15
N PRO A 776 10.82 12.84 -27.51
CA PRO A 776 9.69 12.30 -26.75
C PRO A 776 8.80 11.46 -27.68
N VAL A 777 8.52 10.22 -27.28
CA VAL A 777 7.66 9.26 -28.01
C VAL A 777 6.30 9.83 -28.48
N PRO A 778 5.66 10.81 -27.80
CA PRO A 778 4.41 11.41 -28.28
C PRO A 778 4.50 12.31 -29.53
N LEU A 779 5.70 12.63 -30.04
CA LEU A 779 5.90 13.63 -31.11
C LEU A 779 6.48 13.05 -32.41
N LEU A 780 6.37 11.75 -32.63
CA LEU A 780 6.96 11.09 -33.80
C LEU A 780 5.89 10.90 -34.88
N ASP A 781 5.89 11.81 -35.85
CA ASP A 781 5.15 11.71 -37.11
C ASP A 781 6.00 11.04 -38.20
N ASP A 782 5.39 10.74 -39.34
CA ASP A 782 6.07 10.16 -40.52
C ASP A 782 7.17 11.09 -41.08
N ASP A 783 7.18 12.37 -40.71
CA ASP A 783 8.18 13.39 -41.10
C ASP A 783 9.41 13.45 -40.17
N SER A 784 9.38 12.75 -39.02
CA SER A 784 10.47 12.73 -38.04
C SER A 784 11.76 12.03 -38.53
N GLY A 785 11.68 11.29 -39.64
CA GLY A 785 12.79 10.57 -40.26
C GLY A 785 13.25 9.34 -39.48
N VAL A 786 12.56 8.95 -38.40
CA VAL A 786 12.85 7.71 -37.64
C VAL A 786 12.29 6.52 -38.41
N MET A 787 13.14 5.52 -38.69
CA MET A 787 12.74 4.34 -39.46
C MET A 787 12.05 3.30 -38.59
N TRP A 788 12.58 3.12 -37.37
CA TRP A 788 12.00 2.25 -36.34
C TRP A 788 12.54 2.58 -34.96
N MET A 789 11.79 2.21 -33.93
CA MET A 789 12.25 2.14 -32.55
C MET A 789 11.60 0.98 -31.79
N ALA A 790 12.27 0.53 -30.74
CA ALA A 790 11.81 -0.53 -29.86
C ALA A 790 12.43 -0.39 -28.47
N ARG A 791 11.83 -1.04 -27.48
CA ARG A 791 12.34 -1.11 -26.12
C ARG A 791 13.14 -2.39 -25.91
N LEU A 792 14.38 -2.26 -25.47
CA LEU A 792 15.27 -3.34 -25.05
C LEU A 792 15.21 -3.49 -23.53
N THR A 793 14.98 -4.71 -23.04
CA THR A 793 15.04 -5.04 -21.61
C THR A 793 15.88 -6.29 -21.40
N ILE A 794 16.79 -6.25 -20.42
CA ILE A 794 17.71 -7.33 -20.07
C ILE A 794 17.58 -7.60 -18.57
N VAL A 795 17.19 -8.83 -18.21
CA VAL A 795 17.11 -9.28 -16.81
C VAL A 795 18.22 -10.29 -16.54
N PHE A 796 18.96 -10.10 -15.46
CA PHE A 796 20.01 -10.98 -14.97
C PHE A 796 19.55 -11.69 -13.69
N HIS A 797 19.71 -13.01 -13.66
CA HIS A 797 19.54 -13.82 -12.48
C HIS A 797 20.78 -14.71 -12.29
N THR A 798 21.29 -14.76 -11.07
CA THR A 798 22.63 -15.28 -10.78
C THR A 798 22.65 -16.48 -9.85
N TYR A 799 21.49 -17.01 -9.43
CA TYR A 799 21.42 -18.03 -8.39
C TYR A 799 21.13 -19.45 -8.88
N VAL A 800 21.75 -20.40 -8.17
CA VAL A 800 21.66 -21.86 -8.32
C VAL A 800 21.45 -22.49 -6.95
N GLY A 801 20.51 -23.42 -6.81
CA GLY A 801 20.59 -24.36 -5.69
C GLY A 801 19.38 -25.28 -5.54
N THR A 802 19.59 -26.57 -5.81
CA THR A 802 18.79 -27.66 -5.23
C THR A 802 19.46 -28.16 -3.94
N LYS A 803 18.67 -28.66 -2.97
CA LYS A 803 19.18 -29.36 -1.77
C LYS A 803 20.11 -30.52 -2.15
N ASN A 804 21.09 -30.82 -1.28
CA ASN A 804 22.19 -31.79 -1.43
C ASN A 804 21.78 -33.29 -1.63
N SER A 805 20.59 -33.61 -2.12
CA SER A 805 20.05 -34.98 -2.09
C SER A 805 19.45 -35.52 -3.39
N PHE A 806 19.55 -34.82 -4.53
CA PHE A 806 19.02 -35.36 -5.80
C PHE A 806 20.10 -36.12 -6.60
N SER A 807 19.77 -37.35 -6.97
CA SER A 807 20.69 -38.24 -7.70
C SER A 807 20.98 -37.71 -9.12
N PRO A 808 22.10 -38.08 -9.74
CA PRO A 808 22.50 -37.58 -11.07
C PRO A 808 21.50 -37.87 -12.21
N ARG A 809 20.49 -38.74 -12.01
CA ARG A 809 19.54 -39.16 -13.05
C ARG A 809 18.30 -38.26 -13.21
N GLU A 810 18.05 -37.32 -12.30
CA GLU A 810 16.91 -36.37 -12.38
C GLU A 810 17.28 -35.00 -12.97
N LYS A 811 18.52 -34.83 -13.47
CA LYS A 811 19.04 -33.59 -14.08
C LYS A 811 18.38 -33.17 -15.42
N LEU A 812 17.28 -33.79 -15.84
CA LEU A 812 16.70 -33.61 -17.17
C LEU A 812 15.26 -33.04 -17.19
N ALA A 813 14.68 -32.64 -16.05
CA ALA A 813 13.28 -32.19 -15.99
C ALA A 813 13.03 -30.70 -15.67
N THR A 814 14.05 -29.89 -15.37
CA THR A 814 13.86 -28.45 -15.06
C THR A 814 14.94 -27.61 -15.74
N SER A 815 14.59 -26.81 -16.74
CA SER A 815 15.52 -26.08 -17.60
C SER A 815 16.14 -24.81 -17.00
N LEU A 816 16.37 -24.74 -15.68
CA LEU A 816 16.86 -23.54 -14.98
C LEU A 816 17.99 -23.84 -13.98
N VAL A 817 18.80 -24.87 -14.22
CA VAL A 817 19.98 -25.14 -13.38
C VAL A 817 21.21 -24.59 -14.09
N SER A 818 21.57 -23.35 -13.79
CA SER A 818 22.89 -22.80 -14.15
C SER A 818 23.95 -23.34 -13.16
N ASP A 819 25.23 -23.42 -13.54
CA ASP A 819 26.31 -23.80 -12.60
C ASP A 819 26.60 -22.66 -11.62
N SER A 820 27.28 -22.92 -10.48
CA SER A 820 27.49 -21.93 -9.39
C SER A 820 28.27 -20.65 -9.76
N ARG A 821 28.70 -20.56 -11.02
CA ARG A 821 29.43 -19.46 -11.62
C ARG A 821 28.78 -18.94 -12.89
N GLU A 822 27.62 -19.47 -13.23
CA GLU A 822 26.82 -19.06 -14.36
C GLU A 822 25.79 -18.00 -13.95
N ILE A 823 25.55 -17.06 -14.85
CA ILE A 823 24.61 -15.95 -14.74
C ILE A 823 23.72 -16.06 -15.98
N SER A 824 22.42 -16.21 -15.80
CA SER A 824 21.47 -16.18 -16.91
C SER A 824 21.00 -14.75 -17.15
N ALA A 825 21.02 -14.33 -18.41
CA ALA A 825 20.54 -13.04 -18.87
C ALA A 825 19.44 -13.24 -19.92
N TRP A 826 18.24 -12.73 -19.65
CA TRP A 826 17.09 -12.81 -20.57
C TRP A 826 16.84 -11.47 -21.24
N ILE A 827 16.96 -11.46 -22.56
CA ILE A 827 16.82 -10.30 -23.42
C ILE A 827 15.43 -10.31 -24.05
N ARG A 828 14.70 -9.20 -23.92
CA ARG A 828 13.43 -8.95 -24.60
C ARG A 828 13.52 -7.64 -25.39
N VAL A 829 12.98 -7.65 -26.61
CA VAL A 829 12.79 -6.45 -27.41
C VAL A 829 11.32 -6.33 -27.78
N ASP A 830 10.65 -5.31 -27.27
CA ASP A 830 9.21 -5.10 -27.40
C ASP A 830 8.86 -3.62 -27.69
N ALA A 831 7.57 -3.26 -27.61
CA ALA A 831 7.09 -1.90 -27.86
C ALA A 831 7.60 -1.30 -29.20
N TRP A 832 7.45 -2.08 -30.27
CA TRP A 832 7.95 -1.72 -31.60
C TRP A 832 7.10 -0.63 -32.26
N HIS A 833 7.75 0.43 -32.72
CA HIS A 833 7.20 1.40 -33.67
C HIS A 833 8.02 1.32 -34.96
N VAL A 834 7.36 1.06 -36.09
CA VAL A 834 8.01 0.90 -37.39
C VAL A 834 7.32 1.83 -38.37
N PHE A 835 8.06 2.80 -38.88
CA PHE A 835 7.56 3.83 -39.78
C PHE A 835 7.82 3.47 -41.25
N ASP A 836 8.89 2.70 -41.55
CA ASP A 836 9.11 2.07 -42.87
C ASP A 836 9.23 0.53 -42.78
N ALA A 837 8.17 -0.15 -43.20
CA ALA A 837 8.09 -1.61 -43.17
C ALA A 837 8.99 -2.30 -44.21
N ASN A 838 9.25 -1.69 -45.37
CA ASN A 838 10.07 -2.28 -46.43
C ASN A 838 11.55 -2.28 -46.04
N TRP A 839 11.97 -1.22 -45.35
CA TRP A 839 13.33 -1.03 -44.86
C TRP A 839 13.68 -1.98 -43.70
N SER A 840 12.69 -2.40 -42.88
CA SER A 840 12.89 -3.30 -41.73
C SER A 840 13.32 -4.75 -42.05
N ASN A 841 13.11 -5.21 -43.29
CA ASN A 841 13.38 -6.60 -43.68
C ASN A 841 14.85 -6.87 -44.03
N SER A 842 15.62 -5.84 -44.38
CA SER A 842 17.03 -5.97 -44.81
C SER A 842 18.04 -5.56 -43.73
N ARG A 843 17.62 -4.74 -42.76
CA ARG A 843 18.46 -4.21 -41.68
C ARG A 843 18.60 -5.19 -40.52
N LYS A 844 19.80 -5.26 -39.94
CA LYS A 844 20.11 -6.14 -38.81
C LYS A 844 20.69 -5.34 -37.65
N PHE A 845 20.42 -5.78 -36.44
CA PHE A 845 21.15 -5.34 -35.27
C PHE A 845 21.47 -6.51 -34.35
N SER A 846 22.53 -6.34 -33.57
CA SER A 846 23.00 -7.33 -32.61
C SER A 846 23.04 -6.78 -31.21
N ILE A 847 22.61 -7.59 -30.24
CA ILE A 847 22.73 -7.31 -28.81
C ILE A 847 23.86 -8.18 -28.26
N LYS A 848 24.89 -7.51 -27.72
CA LYS A 848 26.06 -8.13 -27.09
C LYS A 848 26.05 -7.81 -25.60
N LEU A 849 26.56 -8.72 -24.79
CA LEU A 849 26.77 -8.52 -23.34
C LEU A 849 28.27 -8.42 -23.00
N GLY A 850 29.11 -8.08 -23.99
CA GLY A 850 30.55 -7.85 -23.88
C GLY A 850 31.33 -8.07 -25.19
N GLU A 851 32.63 -7.77 -25.17
CA GLU A 851 33.65 -8.01 -26.22
C GLU A 851 34.64 -9.12 -25.80
N ALA A 852 35.56 -9.52 -26.69
CA ALA A 852 36.64 -10.44 -26.35
C ALA A 852 37.59 -9.81 -25.30
N GLY A 853 37.70 -10.42 -24.11
CA GLY A 853 38.71 -10.05 -23.10
C GLY A 853 38.23 -9.29 -21.86
N PHE A 854 36.92 -9.21 -21.58
CA PHE A 854 36.48 -8.75 -20.27
C PHE A 854 36.99 -9.71 -19.17
N PRO A 855 37.70 -9.22 -18.13
CA PRO A 855 38.39 -10.07 -17.19
C PRO A 855 37.41 -10.97 -16.43
N GLY A 856 37.61 -12.29 -16.55
CA GLY A 856 36.94 -13.27 -15.73
C GLY A 856 35.62 -13.84 -16.26
N CYS A 857 35.08 -13.47 -17.43
CA CYS A 857 33.90 -14.14 -18.02
C CYS A 857 34.23 -15.02 -19.24
N THR A 858 33.50 -16.11 -19.40
CA THR A 858 33.27 -16.82 -20.67
C THR A 858 31.78 -16.75 -20.99
N SER A 859 31.38 -16.61 -22.25
CA SER A 859 29.97 -16.43 -22.62
C SER A 859 29.51 -17.51 -23.61
N ILE A 860 28.42 -18.20 -23.26
CA ILE A 860 27.84 -19.28 -24.07
C ILE A 860 26.33 -19.03 -24.18
N TYR A 861 25.78 -18.97 -25.39
CA TYR A 861 24.33 -18.95 -25.60
C TYR A 861 23.87 -20.25 -26.26
N LYS A 862 22.63 -20.66 -25.97
CA LYS A 862 21.99 -21.79 -26.65
C LYS A 862 21.28 -21.26 -27.90
N ALA A 863 21.78 -21.59 -29.08
CA ALA A 863 21.14 -21.20 -30.33
C ALA A 863 19.83 -21.97 -30.55
N ARG A 864 18.96 -21.48 -31.46
CA ARG A 864 17.66 -22.12 -31.79
C ARG A 864 17.78 -23.56 -32.29
N ASP A 865 18.95 -23.94 -32.77
CA ASP A 865 19.30 -25.31 -33.18
C ASP A 865 19.71 -26.22 -32.00
N GLY A 866 19.64 -25.71 -30.77
CA GLY A 866 20.01 -26.42 -29.55
C GLY A 866 21.52 -26.47 -29.28
N GLN A 867 22.37 -25.92 -30.14
CA GLN A 867 23.82 -25.95 -29.97
C GLN A 867 24.32 -24.81 -29.08
N LYS A 868 25.32 -25.11 -28.22
CA LYS A 868 26.05 -24.12 -27.43
C LYS A 868 26.99 -23.35 -28.37
N LYS A 869 26.73 -22.06 -28.58
CA LYS A 869 27.56 -21.15 -29.40
C LYS A 869 28.20 -20.10 -28.50
N SER A 870 29.40 -19.66 -28.87
CA SER A 870 30.07 -18.55 -28.19
C SER A 870 29.27 -17.27 -28.36
N ALA A 871 28.97 -16.57 -27.25
CA ALA A 871 28.24 -15.29 -27.31
C ALA A 871 29.15 -14.10 -27.65
N LEU A 872 30.42 -14.33 -28.04
CA LEU A 872 31.40 -13.29 -28.42
C LEU A 872 30.89 -12.34 -29.53
N ASN A 873 29.92 -12.78 -30.35
CA ASN A 873 29.33 -11.97 -31.42
C ASN A 873 27.92 -11.44 -31.10
N GLY A 874 27.37 -11.74 -29.92
CA GLY A 874 25.99 -11.38 -29.55
C GLY A 874 24.92 -12.13 -30.34
N ILE A 875 23.66 -11.82 -30.05
CA ILE A 875 22.50 -12.30 -30.81
C ILE A 875 22.25 -11.29 -31.92
N SER A 876 22.41 -11.68 -33.19
CA SER A 876 22.18 -10.83 -34.36
C SER A 876 21.02 -11.38 -35.19
N ASP A 877 20.06 -10.53 -35.55
CA ASP A 877 18.91 -10.86 -36.40
C ASP A 877 18.43 -9.60 -37.15
N THR A 878 17.54 -9.80 -38.13
CA THR A 878 16.88 -8.67 -38.82
C THR A 878 15.92 -7.94 -37.88
N VAL A 879 15.66 -6.65 -38.14
CA VAL A 879 14.65 -5.87 -37.39
C VAL A 879 13.28 -6.57 -37.45
N ALA A 880 12.90 -7.07 -38.63
CA ALA A 880 11.68 -7.85 -38.82
C ALA A 880 11.66 -9.15 -38.01
N ASP A 881 12.77 -9.88 -37.90
CA ASP A 881 12.85 -11.11 -37.11
C ASP A 881 12.80 -10.82 -35.61
N TRP A 882 13.51 -9.79 -35.13
CA TRP A 882 13.40 -9.35 -33.74
C TRP A 882 11.96 -8.96 -33.37
N ARG A 883 11.23 -8.28 -34.27
CA ARG A 883 9.81 -7.96 -34.08
C ARG A 883 8.90 -9.20 -34.11
N ARG A 884 9.20 -10.16 -34.98
CA ARG A 884 8.39 -11.37 -35.17
C ARG A 884 8.49 -12.33 -33.97
N PHE A 885 9.61 -12.31 -33.27
CA PHE A 885 9.90 -13.20 -32.16
C PHE A 885 10.10 -12.39 -30.87
N SER A 886 8.99 -11.99 -30.23
CA SER A 886 8.96 -11.21 -28.99
C SER A 886 9.31 -12.01 -27.72
N ASP A 887 9.60 -13.31 -27.86
CA ASP A 887 9.94 -14.19 -26.74
C ASP A 887 11.34 -13.89 -26.19
N ASP A 888 11.54 -14.18 -24.90
CA ASP A 888 12.80 -14.00 -24.21
C ASP A 888 13.93 -14.81 -24.85
N ARG A 889 15.08 -14.17 -25.06
CA ARG A 889 16.31 -14.84 -25.47
C ARG A 889 17.30 -14.93 -24.30
N GLU A 890 17.63 -16.16 -23.91
CA GLU A 890 18.55 -16.41 -22.80
C GLU A 890 20.02 -16.49 -23.27
N ILE A 891 20.90 -15.80 -22.55
CA ILE A 891 22.37 -15.92 -22.63
C ILE A 891 22.89 -16.36 -21.27
N VAL A 892 23.78 -17.36 -21.26
CA VAL A 892 24.44 -17.82 -20.03
C VAL A 892 25.89 -17.33 -20.01
N LEU A 893 26.25 -16.61 -18.95
CA LEU A 893 27.59 -16.04 -18.74
C LEU A 893 28.26 -16.80 -17.60
N ALA A 894 29.48 -17.31 -17.78
CA ALA A 894 30.17 -18.12 -16.78
C ALA A 894 31.47 -17.44 -16.31
N SER A 895 31.65 -17.28 -15.00
CA SER A 895 32.89 -16.75 -14.43
C SER A 895 34.03 -17.78 -14.46
N GLN A 896 35.25 -17.32 -14.78
CA GLN A 896 36.47 -18.11 -14.84
C GLN A 896 36.96 -18.49 -13.44
N GLN A 897 37.62 -19.65 -13.35
CA GLN A 897 38.12 -20.20 -12.10
C GLN A 897 39.37 -19.48 -11.61
N SER A 898 39.33 -18.87 -10.40
CA SER A 898 40.56 -18.50 -9.72
C SER A 898 41.19 -19.68 -8.98
N SER A 899 42.49 -19.53 -8.70
CA SER A 899 43.28 -20.38 -7.81
C SER A 899 43.12 -20.02 -6.32
N HIS A 900 42.22 -19.08 -5.96
CA HIS A 900 42.01 -18.66 -4.57
C HIS A 900 41.42 -19.82 -3.72
N PRO A 901 41.72 -19.92 -2.41
CA PRO A 901 41.14 -20.95 -1.53
C PRO A 901 39.61 -20.97 -1.52
N ASP A 902 38.99 -19.79 -1.61
CA ASP A 902 37.54 -19.62 -1.72
C ASP A 902 37.02 -19.82 -3.15
N ARG A 903 37.89 -20.14 -4.12
CA ARG A 903 37.55 -20.39 -5.53
C ARG A 903 36.72 -19.26 -6.15
N GLU A 904 37.04 -18.01 -5.84
CA GLU A 904 36.27 -16.84 -6.29
C GLU A 904 36.50 -16.53 -7.77
N GLY A 905 35.50 -16.03 -8.48
CA GLY A 905 35.66 -15.49 -9.84
C GLY A 905 34.85 -14.22 -9.98
N THR A 906 35.32 -13.25 -10.76
CA THR A 906 34.51 -12.09 -11.14
C THR A 906 34.01 -12.23 -12.56
N CYS A 907 32.83 -11.68 -12.85
CA CYS A 907 32.32 -11.57 -14.20
C CYS A 907 31.72 -10.18 -14.41
N THR A 908 32.35 -9.37 -15.25
CA THR A 908 31.87 -8.03 -15.61
C THR A 908 31.10 -8.10 -16.92
N VAL A 909 29.88 -7.56 -16.92
CA VAL A 909 28.96 -7.55 -18.04
C VAL A 909 28.73 -6.12 -18.49
N ASP A 910 28.89 -5.87 -19.80
CA ASP A 910 28.65 -4.57 -20.43
C ASP A 910 27.73 -4.79 -21.65
N PRO A 911 26.44 -4.39 -21.60
CA PRO A 911 25.56 -4.51 -22.75
C PRO A 911 26.03 -3.59 -23.89
N HIS A 912 25.89 -4.02 -25.14
CA HIS A 912 26.12 -3.21 -26.34
C HIS A 912 25.10 -3.55 -27.42
N VAL A 913 24.66 -2.54 -28.17
CA VAL A 913 23.83 -2.70 -29.37
C VAL A 913 24.65 -2.26 -30.59
N ILE A 914 24.73 -3.12 -31.61
CA ILE A 914 25.49 -2.85 -32.84
C ILE A 914 24.56 -2.98 -34.04
N TYR A 915 24.42 -1.90 -34.80
CA TYR A 915 23.65 -1.83 -36.04
C TYR A 915 24.52 -2.26 -37.23
N GLN A 916 23.91 -2.94 -38.21
CA GLN A 916 24.58 -3.48 -39.39
C GLN A 916 23.82 -3.08 -40.65
N ASN A 917 24.52 -2.41 -41.59
CA ASN A 917 23.97 -2.14 -42.92
C ASN A 917 24.10 -3.37 -43.81
N ASN A 918 23.04 -3.66 -44.56
CA ASN A 918 23.08 -4.61 -45.66
C ASN A 918 22.82 -3.85 -46.96
N PRO A 919 23.83 -3.20 -47.57
CA PRO A 919 23.66 -2.67 -48.91
C PRO A 919 23.82 -3.84 -49.89
N GLU A 920 22.95 -3.89 -50.89
CA GLU A 920 23.19 -4.65 -52.12
C GLU A 920 24.45 -4.07 -52.83
N GLY A 921 25.65 -4.40 -52.33
CA GLY A 921 26.92 -4.05 -52.94
C GLY A 921 27.97 -3.49 -51.97
N GLY A 922 29.07 -4.22 -51.77
CA GLY A 922 30.38 -3.64 -51.47
C GLY A 922 30.88 -3.77 -50.05
N ASP A 923 30.45 -2.90 -49.12
CA ASP A 923 31.09 -2.74 -47.81
C ASP A 923 30.09 -2.80 -46.65
N GLN A 924 30.35 -3.68 -45.67
CA GLN A 924 29.58 -3.73 -44.41
C GLN A 924 30.11 -2.67 -43.44
N ILE A 925 29.35 -1.61 -43.22
CA ILE A 925 29.59 -0.65 -42.13
C ILE A 925 28.83 -1.14 -40.90
N GLN A 926 29.56 -1.43 -39.81
CA GLN A 926 29.01 -1.73 -38.48
C GLN A 926 29.30 -0.56 -37.55
N TRP A 927 28.31 -0.10 -36.79
CA TRP A 927 28.52 0.89 -35.74
C TRP A 927 27.82 0.50 -34.45
N ALA A 928 28.49 0.76 -33.33
CA ALA A 928 27.90 0.64 -32.01
C ALA A 928 26.97 1.82 -31.75
N HIS A 929 25.84 1.54 -31.10
CA HIS A 929 24.94 2.57 -30.62
C HIS A 929 25.72 3.58 -29.75
N PRO A 930 25.62 4.90 -30.00
CA PRO A 930 26.51 5.93 -29.45
C PRO A 930 26.67 5.93 -27.93
N GLU A 931 25.58 5.73 -27.19
CA GLU A 931 25.58 5.60 -25.72
C GLU A 931 26.52 4.49 -25.20
N PHE A 932 26.71 3.41 -25.97
CA PHE A 932 27.59 2.31 -25.61
C PHE A 932 29.06 2.54 -25.99
N LYS A 933 29.43 3.73 -26.49
CA LYS A 933 30.82 4.11 -26.75
C LYS A 933 31.58 4.50 -25.47
N SER A 934 30.87 4.78 -24.36
CA SER A 934 31.44 5.37 -23.14
C SER A 934 31.92 4.38 -22.05
N LYS A 935 31.69 3.06 -22.19
CA LYS A 935 32.03 2.00 -21.20
C LYS A 935 31.47 2.18 -19.77
N ASN A 936 30.56 3.13 -19.54
CA ASN A 936 30.05 3.45 -18.20
C ASN A 936 28.86 2.58 -17.74
N HIS A 937 28.51 1.54 -18.51
CA HIS A 937 27.29 0.76 -18.30
C HIS A 937 27.56 -0.63 -17.75
N ALA A 938 28.78 -0.91 -17.24
CA ALA A 938 29.17 -2.24 -16.80
C ALA A 938 28.67 -2.58 -15.38
N VAL A 939 28.29 -3.85 -15.17
CA VAL A 939 28.02 -4.42 -13.84
C VAL A 939 28.98 -5.58 -13.58
N THR A 940 29.60 -5.61 -12.39
CA THR A 940 30.45 -6.72 -11.97
C THR A 940 29.70 -7.64 -11.01
N PHE A 941 29.72 -8.92 -11.33
CA PHE A 941 29.27 -9.99 -10.46
C PHE A 941 30.48 -10.69 -9.85
N THR A 942 30.38 -11.12 -8.60
CA THR A 942 31.36 -12.03 -8.00
C THR A 942 30.71 -13.36 -7.70
N CYS A 943 31.34 -14.43 -8.15
CA CYS A 943 30.89 -15.80 -8.02
C CYS A 943 31.80 -16.56 -7.06
N ASP A 944 31.21 -17.35 -6.17
CA ASP A 944 31.91 -18.16 -5.16
C ASP A 944 31.48 -19.63 -5.35
N SER A 945 32.46 -20.53 -5.40
CA SER A 945 32.22 -21.97 -5.49
C SER A 945 33.03 -22.74 -4.41
N SER A 946 33.30 -22.11 -3.28
CA SER A 946 34.04 -22.68 -2.16
C SER A 946 33.28 -23.86 -1.56
N ALA A 947 34.03 -24.89 -1.15
CA ALA A 947 33.46 -26.04 -0.45
C ALA A 947 33.00 -25.69 0.99
N ALA A 948 33.34 -24.49 1.48
CA ALA A 948 32.93 -23.98 2.78
C ALA A 948 31.43 -23.62 2.84
N ILE A 949 30.79 -23.43 1.69
CA ILE A 949 29.35 -23.21 1.60
C ILE A 949 28.63 -24.56 1.64
N LYS A 950 28.09 -24.91 2.82
CA LYS A 950 27.58 -26.26 3.11
C LYS A 950 26.11 -26.51 2.72
N ILE A 951 25.32 -25.46 2.49
CA ILE A 951 23.84 -25.56 2.46
C ILE A 951 23.26 -25.25 1.08
N TYR A 952 23.67 -24.13 0.48
CA TYR A 952 23.27 -23.72 -0.86
C TYR A 952 24.49 -23.65 -1.76
N THR A 953 24.61 -24.55 -2.73
CA THR A 953 25.70 -24.49 -3.73
C THR A 953 25.77 -23.10 -4.36
N GLY A 954 26.98 -22.61 -4.67
CA GLY A 954 27.28 -21.21 -4.98
C GLY A 954 26.43 -20.56 -6.08
N GLY A 955 26.46 -19.23 -6.13
CA GLY A 955 25.85 -18.38 -7.16
C GLY A 955 26.56 -17.02 -7.18
N CYS A 956 26.41 -16.25 -8.25
CA CYS A 956 27.06 -14.93 -8.34
C CYS A 956 26.24 -13.86 -7.62
N ILE A 957 26.87 -12.82 -7.08
CA ILE A 957 26.17 -11.65 -6.55
C ILE A 957 26.66 -10.39 -7.24
N SER A 958 25.76 -9.43 -7.46
CA SER A 958 26.16 -8.13 -8.00
C SER A 958 26.96 -7.34 -6.97
N ASN A 959 28.14 -6.85 -7.35
CA ASN A 959 28.98 -6.01 -6.49
C ASN A 959 28.44 -4.60 -6.32
N SER A 960 27.39 -4.24 -7.06
CA SER A 960 26.69 -2.96 -6.93
C SER A 960 25.62 -2.98 -5.83
N VAL A 961 25.28 -4.16 -5.30
CA VAL A 961 24.32 -4.31 -4.20
C VAL A 961 25.07 -4.39 -2.88
N ARG A 962 24.64 -3.61 -1.89
CA ARG A 962 25.06 -3.72 -0.49
C ARG A 962 23.92 -4.30 0.32
N PRO A 963 24.07 -5.52 0.87
CA PRO A 963 23.04 -6.11 1.73
C PRO A 963 22.91 -5.35 3.05
N VAL A 964 21.67 -5.25 3.54
CA VAL A 964 21.34 -4.72 4.87
C VAL A 964 20.85 -5.89 5.71
N PHE A 965 21.50 -6.13 6.85
CA PHE A 965 21.07 -7.13 7.81
C PHE A 965 20.04 -6.53 8.75
N VAL A 966 18.78 -6.97 8.64
CA VAL A 966 17.69 -6.45 9.46
C VAL A 966 17.33 -7.45 10.55
N LEU A 967 17.30 -6.99 11.80
CA LEU A 967 16.80 -7.77 12.93
C LEU A 967 15.48 -7.17 13.44
N ASP A 968 14.43 -7.98 13.47
CA ASP A 968 13.10 -7.55 13.90
C ASP A 968 12.90 -7.77 15.41
N SER A 969 12.78 -6.69 16.17
CA SER A 969 12.55 -6.78 17.63
C SER A 969 11.15 -7.26 18.01
N ASN A 970 10.20 -7.26 17.06
CA ASN A 970 8.88 -7.88 17.28
C ASN A 970 8.98 -9.41 17.33
N ASP A 971 10.07 -9.99 16.84
CA ASP A 971 10.36 -11.40 17.03
C ASP A 971 10.98 -11.63 18.42
N ALA A 972 10.17 -12.20 19.31
CA ALA A 972 10.54 -12.48 20.69
C ALA A 972 11.82 -13.34 20.85
N LYS A 973 12.27 -14.02 19.79
CA LYS A 973 13.51 -14.81 19.81
C LYS A 973 14.77 -13.96 19.74
N VAL A 974 14.67 -12.70 19.30
CA VAL A 974 15.82 -11.82 19.08
C VAL A 974 15.58 -10.40 19.58
N ALA A 975 14.52 -10.20 20.37
CA ALA A 975 14.07 -8.89 20.82
C ALA A 975 15.13 -8.18 21.67
N GLU A 976 15.85 -8.91 22.53
CA GLU A 976 16.87 -8.34 23.40
C GLU A 976 18.12 -7.92 22.59
N SER A 977 18.58 -8.74 21.65
CA SER A 977 19.65 -8.37 20.71
C SER A 977 19.25 -7.19 19.83
N ALA A 978 18.04 -7.19 19.26
CA ALA A 978 17.57 -6.10 18.38
C ALA A 978 17.53 -4.76 19.12
N TYR A 979 17.04 -4.75 20.37
CA TYR A 979 17.04 -3.57 21.21
C TYR A 979 18.46 -3.09 21.56
N HIS A 980 19.36 -4.01 21.91
CA HIS A 980 20.76 -3.69 22.18
C HIS A 980 21.45 -3.05 20.96
N TRP A 981 21.27 -3.63 19.77
CA TRP A 981 21.89 -3.12 18.55
C TRP A 981 21.33 -1.74 18.17
N ALA A 982 20.03 -1.52 18.39
CA ALA A 982 19.39 -0.21 18.21
C ALA A 982 20.03 0.86 19.10
N LEU A 983 20.18 0.58 20.40
CA LEU A 983 20.84 1.51 21.33
C LEU A 983 22.29 1.74 20.95
N ALA A 984 23.03 0.71 20.55
CA ALA A 984 24.41 0.83 20.13
C ALA A 984 24.57 1.72 18.89
N MET A 985 23.65 1.63 17.93
CA MET A 985 23.69 2.38 16.67
C MET A 985 23.18 3.82 16.80
N TYR A 986 22.03 4.00 17.48
CA TYR A 986 21.28 5.27 17.46
C TYR A 986 21.35 6.04 18.78
N SER A 987 21.83 5.42 19.86
CA SER A 987 22.04 6.07 21.15
C SER A 987 23.34 5.59 21.81
N PRO A 988 24.49 5.65 21.09
CA PRO A 988 25.71 4.94 21.48
C PRO A 988 26.21 5.38 22.87
N ASN A 989 26.02 6.64 23.26
CA ASN A 989 26.43 7.16 24.58
C ASN A 989 25.63 6.59 25.76
N ALA A 990 24.45 6.01 25.51
CA ALA A 990 23.65 5.33 26.54
C ALA A 990 24.11 3.88 26.79
N THR A 991 25.10 3.39 26.03
CA THR A 991 25.53 1.99 26.07
C THR A 991 26.84 1.77 26.84
N TYR A 992 27.04 0.56 27.36
CA TYR A 992 28.25 0.18 28.08
C TYR A 992 29.32 -0.39 27.12
N PRO A 993 30.63 -0.11 27.25
CA PRO A 993 31.24 0.71 28.29
C PRO A 993 30.91 2.20 28.14
N PRO A 994 30.76 2.94 29.26
CA PRO A 994 30.61 4.39 29.22
C PRO A 994 31.92 5.01 28.71
N SER A 995 31.80 6.08 27.94
CA SER A 995 32.91 6.88 27.45
C SER A 995 32.69 8.35 27.82
N ASN A 996 33.78 9.05 28.13
CA ASN A 996 33.74 10.50 28.39
C ASN A 996 33.72 11.33 27.10
N ALA A 997 33.90 10.68 25.95
CA ALA A 997 33.75 11.28 24.62
C ALA A 997 32.59 10.59 23.89
N PRO A 998 31.93 11.26 22.93
CA PRO A 998 30.88 10.64 22.13
C PRO A 998 31.37 9.34 21.48
N LYS A 999 30.65 8.23 21.76
CA LYS A 999 30.99 6.91 21.24
C LYS A 999 30.75 6.84 19.74
N LYS A 1000 31.73 6.34 19.01
CA LYS A 1000 31.67 6.09 17.57
C LYS A 1000 31.46 4.61 17.29
N ILE A 1001 30.20 4.18 17.21
CA ILE A 1001 29.82 2.79 16.90
C ILE A 1001 29.39 2.67 15.42
N PRO A 1002 30.07 1.85 14.60
CA PRO A 1002 29.72 1.66 13.19
C PRO A 1002 28.62 0.61 13.02
N GLY A 1003 27.95 0.64 11.87
CA GLY A 1003 27.02 -0.39 11.39
C GLY A 1003 25.65 0.12 10.98
N ALA A 1004 25.24 1.30 11.45
CA ALA A 1004 23.99 1.96 11.08
C ALA A 1004 24.07 2.58 9.67
N ILE A 1005 22.98 2.54 8.91
CA ILE A 1005 22.93 3.14 7.58
C ILE A 1005 23.15 4.66 7.65
N ASP A 1006 24.14 5.15 6.91
CA ASP A 1006 24.38 6.57 6.65
C ASP A 1006 24.15 6.86 5.15
N TRP A 1007 23.04 7.54 4.84
CA TRP A 1007 22.65 7.89 3.47
C TRP A 1007 23.54 8.99 2.85
N GLY A 1008 24.35 9.68 3.66
CA GLY A 1008 25.31 10.69 3.22
C GLY A 1008 26.66 10.12 2.81
N ASP A 1009 27.00 8.89 3.24
CA ASP A 1009 28.29 8.26 2.96
C ASP A 1009 28.23 7.48 1.63
N LYS A 1010 29.03 7.91 0.64
CA LYS A 1010 29.06 7.36 -0.72
C LYS A 1010 29.72 5.97 -0.76
N GLY A 1011 29.01 4.98 -0.23
CA GLY A 1011 29.11 3.60 -0.66
C GLY A 1011 30.00 2.68 0.15
N CYS A 1012 30.34 3.03 1.40
CA CYS A 1012 30.96 2.07 2.33
C CYS A 1012 32.17 1.37 1.65
N THR A 1013 33.08 2.19 1.12
CA THR A 1013 34.17 1.78 0.23
C THR A 1013 35.49 1.57 0.95
N THR A 1014 35.56 1.95 2.24
CA THR A 1014 36.77 1.83 3.07
C THR A 1014 36.42 1.37 4.49
N ARG A 1015 37.40 0.95 5.29
CA ARG A 1015 37.17 0.57 6.70
C ARG A 1015 36.86 1.75 7.63
N THR A 1016 36.88 2.98 7.11
CA THR A 1016 36.62 4.22 7.87
C THR A 1016 35.22 4.80 7.65
N THR A 1017 34.43 4.22 6.74
CA THR A 1017 33.13 4.73 6.26
C THR A 1017 31.92 4.10 6.98
N GLY A 1018 31.97 4.00 8.31
CA GLY A 1018 30.81 3.72 9.17
C GLY A 1018 30.13 2.34 9.09
N CYS A 1019 30.44 1.48 8.11
CA CYS A 1019 29.82 0.17 7.90
C CYS A 1019 30.63 -1.01 8.47
N LEU A 1020 30.00 -2.19 8.52
CA LEU A 1020 30.63 -3.41 9.04
C LEU A 1020 31.26 -4.26 7.95
N HIS A 1021 32.41 -4.87 8.25
CA HIS A 1021 33.10 -5.83 7.39
C HIS A 1021 33.23 -7.16 8.11
N ARG A 1022 32.72 -8.24 7.50
CA ARG A 1022 32.84 -9.59 8.10
C ARG A 1022 34.31 -9.99 8.20
N THR A 1023 34.73 -10.54 9.33
CA THR A 1023 35.99 -11.27 9.46
C THR A 1023 35.73 -12.77 9.62
N THR A 1024 36.69 -13.56 9.13
CA THR A 1024 36.77 -15.02 9.31
C THR A 1024 38.07 -15.39 10.02
N THR A 1025 38.87 -14.40 10.42
CA THR A 1025 40.15 -14.59 11.11
C THR A 1025 39.88 -14.91 12.57
N GLU A 1026 40.12 -16.16 12.96
CA GLU A 1026 39.78 -16.69 14.29
C GLU A 1026 40.43 -15.90 15.44
N SER A 1027 41.67 -15.42 15.27
CA SER A 1027 42.33 -14.58 16.27
C SER A 1027 41.64 -13.22 16.47
N VAL A 1028 41.10 -12.62 15.41
CA VAL A 1028 40.37 -11.34 15.50
C VAL A 1028 39.03 -11.55 16.19
N ILE A 1029 38.35 -12.66 15.87
CA ILE A 1029 37.09 -13.05 16.51
C ILE A 1029 37.32 -13.30 18.01
N ASP A 1030 38.37 -14.04 18.37
CA ASP A 1030 38.77 -14.29 19.76
C ASP A 1030 39.14 -13.01 20.50
N ASP A 1031 39.90 -12.11 19.87
CA ASP A 1031 40.25 -10.81 20.45
C ASP A 1031 38.98 -10.00 20.75
N ASN A 1032 38.12 -9.80 19.75
CA ASN A 1032 36.85 -9.09 19.91
C ASN A 1032 36.01 -9.67 21.06
N ARG A 1033 35.85 -10.99 21.07
CA ARG A 1033 34.96 -11.67 22.01
C ARG A 1033 35.57 -11.82 23.41
N ASN A 1034 36.64 -12.60 23.50
CA ASN A 1034 37.15 -13.13 24.76
C ASN A 1034 38.09 -12.15 25.47
N LYS A 1035 38.78 -11.27 24.73
CA LYS A 1035 39.72 -10.30 25.32
C LYS A 1035 39.11 -8.93 25.58
N HIS A 1036 38.04 -8.56 24.85
CA HIS A 1036 37.42 -7.24 24.96
C HIS A 1036 35.96 -7.28 25.47
N ALA A 1037 35.03 -7.89 24.72
CA ALA A 1037 33.60 -7.84 25.05
C ALA A 1037 33.22 -8.62 26.33
N VAL A 1038 33.67 -9.87 26.48
CA VAL A 1038 33.38 -10.69 27.67
C VAL A 1038 33.91 -10.05 28.96
N PRO A 1039 35.17 -9.53 29.00
CA PRO A 1039 35.65 -8.75 30.14
C PRO A 1039 34.82 -7.48 30.39
N ALA A 1040 34.38 -6.77 29.35
CA ALA A 1040 33.50 -5.61 29.50
C ALA A 1040 32.16 -6.01 30.16
N CYS A 1041 31.52 -7.10 29.72
CA CYS A 1041 30.31 -7.65 30.36
C CYS A 1041 30.57 -8.07 31.82
N ARG A 1042 31.73 -8.67 32.12
CA ARG A 1042 32.09 -9.02 33.51
C ARG A 1042 32.27 -7.77 34.37
N LYS A 1043 32.77 -6.68 33.79
CA LYS A 1043 32.86 -5.40 34.51
C LYS A 1043 31.47 -4.76 34.69
N TYR A 1044 30.59 -4.88 33.68
CA TYR A 1044 29.21 -4.39 33.73
C TYR A 1044 28.36 -5.14 34.76
N LYS A 1045 28.48 -6.48 34.86
CA LYS A 1045 27.81 -7.32 35.86
C LYS A 1045 28.76 -8.43 36.33
N PRO A 1046 29.50 -8.24 37.44
CA PRO A 1046 30.56 -9.16 37.91
C PRO A 1046 30.21 -10.63 38.12
N ASN A 1047 28.92 -10.98 38.15
CA ASN A 1047 28.43 -12.33 38.46
C ASN A 1047 27.38 -12.86 37.47
N TYR A 1048 27.33 -12.36 36.22
CA TYR A 1048 26.42 -12.94 35.24
C TYR A 1048 26.82 -14.39 34.93
N LYS A 1049 25.85 -15.29 34.92
CA LYS A 1049 26.00 -16.73 34.66
C LYS A 1049 24.88 -17.18 33.72
N LYS A 1050 25.02 -18.35 33.11
CA LYS A 1050 23.92 -19.00 32.37
C LYS A 1050 22.64 -18.97 33.23
N PRO A 1051 21.47 -18.62 32.68
CA PRO A 1051 21.15 -18.54 31.25
C PRO A 1051 21.45 -17.19 30.56
N ASP A 1052 22.15 -16.26 31.21
CA ASP A 1052 22.55 -14.98 30.60
C ASP A 1052 23.79 -15.15 29.69
N SER A 1053 23.87 -14.34 28.64
CA SER A 1053 25.02 -14.23 27.72
C SER A 1053 25.39 -12.77 27.50
N CYS A 1054 26.68 -12.53 27.21
CA CYS A 1054 27.16 -11.23 26.74
C CYS A 1054 26.83 -11.09 25.25
N ASP A 1055 26.00 -10.13 24.88
CA ASP A 1055 25.82 -9.68 23.50
C ASP A 1055 26.72 -8.46 23.24
N GLU A 1056 27.20 -8.34 22.01
CA GLU A 1056 28.21 -7.35 21.63
C GLU A 1056 27.90 -6.76 20.26
N PHE A 1057 28.07 -5.44 20.14
CA PHE A 1057 27.92 -4.72 18.89
C PHE A 1057 29.02 -3.66 18.74
N PRO A 1058 29.79 -3.62 17.64
CA PRO A 1058 29.74 -4.53 16.49
C PRO A 1058 30.12 -5.98 16.84
N PHE A 1059 29.64 -6.93 16.03
CA PHE A 1059 29.78 -8.37 16.30
C PHE A 1059 31.25 -8.84 16.37
N ALA A 1060 31.59 -9.88 17.15
CA ALA A 1060 32.95 -10.45 17.10
C ALA A 1060 33.37 -10.91 15.70
N SER A 1061 32.42 -11.29 14.84
CA SER A 1061 32.66 -11.62 13.44
C SER A 1061 32.86 -10.40 12.53
N THR A 1062 33.18 -9.21 13.06
CA THR A 1062 33.48 -8.00 12.28
C THR A 1062 34.88 -7.45 12.54
N LEU A 1063 35.45 -6.76 11.55
CA LEU A 1063 36.74 -6.07 11.69
C LEU A 1063 36.64 -4.82 12.57
N GLU A 1064 35.43 -4.28 12.73
CA GLU A 1064 35.08 -3.13 13.56
C GLU A 1064 34.69 -3.53 14.99
N GLY A 1065 34.76 -4.82 15.35
CA GLY A 1065 34.41 -5.34 16.67
C GLY A 1065 35.26 -4.78 17.82
N ALA A 1066 34.99 -5.24 19.04
CA ALA A 1066 35.48 -4.63 20.29
C ALA A 1066 37.02 -4.50 20.47
N ALA A 1067 37.83 -5.22 19.68
CA ALA A 1067 39.29 -5.08 19.70
C ALA A 1067 39.80 -3.94 18.78
N ASN A 1068 38.92 -3.34 17.97
CA ASN A 1068 39.27 -2.25 17.08
C ASN A 1068 39.58 -0.97 17.87
N THR A 1069 40.65 -0.26 17.51
CA THR A 1069 41.09 0.97 18.21
C THR A 1069 40.51 2.25 17.62
N THR A 1070 39.86 2.18 16.46
CA THR A 1070 39.25 3.32 15.75
C THR A 1070 37.80 3.54 16.13
N TYR A 1071 37.11 2.47 16.51
CA TYR A 1071 35.68 2.47 16.81
C TYR A 1071 35.42 2.03 18.25
N ASP A 1072 34.33 2.53 18.80
CA ASP A 1072 33.81 2.06 20.07
C ASP A 1072 32.91 0.84 19.87
N PHE A 1073 32.61 0.15 20.98
CA PHE A 1073 31.70 -0.98 21.00
C PHE A 1073 30.71 -0.85 22.17
N SER A 1074 29.62 -1.62 22.06
CA SER A 1074 28.60 -1.78 23.07
C SER A 1074 28.52 -3.25 23.49
N VAL A 1075 28.27 -3.48 24.78
CA VAL A 1075 27.89 -4.79 25.30
C VAL A 1075 26.65 -4.69 26.17
N GLN A 1076 25.81 -5.72 26.11
CA GLN A 1076 24.64 -5.88 26.96
C GLN A 1076 24.51 -7.33 27.39
N ILE A 1077 23.98 -7.55 28.58
CA ILE A 1077 23.73 -8.90 29.09
C ILE A 1077 22.28 -9.23 28.78
N ILE A 1078 22.09 -10.24 27.94
CA ILE A 1078 20.80 -10.69 27.42
C ILE A 1078 20.66 -12.20 27.60
N LYS A 1079 19.48 -12.76 27.34
CA LYS A 1079 19.28 -14.22 27.38
C LYS A 1079 20.17 -14.94 26.36
N LEU A 1080 20.79 -16.06 26.79
CA LEU A 1080 21.60 -16.91 25.91
C LEU A 1080 20.84 -17.35 24.66
N LYS A 1081 19.57 -17.72 24.80
CA LYS A 1081 18.73 -18.15 23.66
C LYS A 1081 18.51 -17.02 22.64
N ASP A 1082 18.38 -15.78 23.11
CA ASP A 1082 18.22 -14.60 22.26
C ASP A 1082 19.52 -14.31 21.47
N ASN A 1083 20.63 -14.24 22.20
CA ASN A 1083 21.96 -14.05 21.61
C ASN A 1083 22.35 -15.17 20.61
N CYS A 1084 21.95 -16.42 20.90
CA CYS A 1084 22.20 -17.54 19.99
C CYS A 1084 21.30 -17.48 18.74
N ALA A 1085 20.05 -17.04 18.88
CA ALA A 1085 19.14 -16.87 17.75
C ALA A 1085 19.60 -15.73 16.84
N SER A 1086 19.99 -14.58 17.40
CA SER A 1086 20.53 -13.45 16.64
C SER A 1086 21.85 -13.83 15.94
N GLY A 1087 22.78 -14.49 16.63
CA GLY A 1087 24.02 -14.99 16.04
C GLY A 1087 23.79 -16.03 14.93
N SER A 1088 22.81 -16.92 15.09
CA SER A 1088 22.42 -17.88 14.04
C SER A 1088 21.88 -17.16 12.80
N ARG A 1089 21.06 -16.12 12.98
CA ARG A 1089 20.53 -15.30 11.88
C ARG A 1089 21.64 -14.55 11.15
N THR A 1090 22.61 -13.98 11.86
CA THR A 1090 23.79 -13.34 11.26
C THR A 1090 24.58 -14.34 10.40
N LYS A 1091 24.77 -15.57 10.88
CA LYS A 1091 25.43 -16.64 10.10
C LYS A 1091 24.64 -17.00 8.84
N TRP A 1092 23.32 -17.08 8.91
CA TRP A 1092 22.47 -17.34 7.74
C TRP A 1092 22.47 -16.19 6.74
N PHE A 1093 22.46 -14.95 7.21
CA PHE A 1093 22.63 -13.76 6.38
C PHE A 1093 23.96 -13.81 5.62
N TYR A 1094 25.07 -14.14 6.28
CA TYR A 1094 26.36 -14.31 5.60
C TYR A 1094 26.33 -15.38 4.51
N LEU A 1095 25.65 -16.50 4.76
CA LEU A 1095 25.55 -17.59 3.80
C LEU A 1095 24.65 -17.23 2.61
N ARG A 1096 23.49 -16.60 2.84
CA ARG A 1096 22.52 -16.26 1.80
C ARG A 1096 23.02 -15.11 0.92
N HIS A 1097 23.46 -14.01 1.52
CA HIS A 1097 23.92 -12.84 0.76
C HIS A 1097 25.39 -12.91 0.34
N ARG A 1098 26.06 -14.04 0.56
CA ARG A 1098 27.48 -14.25 0.23
C ARG A 1098 28.39 -13.17 0.81
N ILE A 1099 28.14 -12.78 2.07
CA ILE A 1099 29.00 -11.84 2.82
C ILE A 1099 30.28 -12.58 3.17
N ARG A 1100 31.36 -12.28 2.47
CA ARG A 1100 32.67 -12.94 2.61
C ARG A 1100 33.59 -12.14 3.52
N HIS A 1101 34.78 -12.66 3.76
CA HIS A 1101 35.80 -11.93 4.50
C HIS A 1101 36.01 -10.54 3.87
N ASN A 1102 36.03 -9.50 4.69
CA ASN A 1102 36.17 -8.10 4.30
C ASN A 1102 35.06 -7.59 3.35
N THR A 1103 33.94 -8.31 3.19
CA THR A 1103 32.76 -7.81 2.48
C THR A 1103 31.98 -6.89 3.40
N SER A 1104 31.61 -5.73 2.87
CA SER A 1104 30.92 -4.70 3.63
C SER A 1104 29.39 -4.84 3.58
N TYR A 1105 28.74 -4.54 4.69
CA TYR A 1105 27.28 -4.59 4.85
C TYR A 1105 26.83 -3.62 5.95
N TRP A 1106 25.54 -3.31 5.94
CA TRP A 1106 24.89 -2.49 6.96
C TRP A 1106 24.02 -3.34 7.87
N VAL A 1107 23.71 -2.81 9.05
CA VAL A 1107 22.75 -3.37 9.99
C VAL A 1107 21.61 -2.39 10.17
N ASP A 1108 20.40 -2.92 10.32
CA ASP A 1108 19.23 -2.17 10.70
C ASP A 1108 18.37 -3.01 11.64
N VAL A 1109 17.43 -2.36 12.31
CA VAL A 1109 16.55 -2.98 13.30
C VAL A 1109 15.13 -2.46 13.10
N ILE A 1110 14.15 -3.33 13.31
CA ILE A 1110 12.75 -2.92 13.42
C ILE A 1110 12.45 -2.84 14.92
N MET A 1111 12.11 -1.65 15.43
CA MET A 1111 11.81 -1.46 16.86
C MET A 1111 10.40 -1.96 17.21
N PRO A 1112 10.09 -2.19 18.50
CA PRO A 1112 8.79 -2.74 18.89
C PRO A 1112 7.65 -1.84 18.40
N GLY A 1113 6.67 -2.43 17.73
CA GLY A 1113 5.53 -1.70 17.17
C GLY A 1113 5.80 -0.99 15.83
N GLN A 1114 7.01 -1.06 15.28
CA GLN A 1114 7.31 -0.54 13.94
C GLN A 1114 7.12 -1.63 12.87
N ALA A 1115 6.65 -1.21 11.67
CA ALA A 1115 6.47 -2.08 10.51
C ALA A 1115 7.66 -2.03 9.52
N THR A 1116 8.58 -1.08 9.69
CA THR A 1116 9.74 -0.85 8.84
C THR A 1116 10.99 -0.60 9.67
N PRO A 1117 12.20 -0.83 9.11
CA PRO A 1117 13.45 -0.56 9.82
C PRO A 1117 13.62 0.92 10.19
N VAL A 1118 14.37 1.20 11.27
CA VAL A 1118 14.57 2.55 11.82
C VAL A 1118 15.16 3.53 10.81
N SER A 1119 16.01 3.07 9.89
CA SER A 1119 16.64 3.95 8.88
C SER A 1119 15.72 4.37 7.72
N GLY A 1120 14.52 3.80 7.60
CA GLY A 1120 13.62 3.99 6.46
C GLY A 1120 14.11 3.31 5.16
N ALA A 1121 15.11 2.42 5.21
CA ALA A 1121 15.65 1.74 4.05
C ALA A 1121 14.62 0.79 3.40
N LEU A 1122 14.00 1.24 2.31
CA LEU A 1122 13.11 0.44 1.45
C LEU A 1122 13.87 -0.30 0.32
N GLY A 1123 15.18 -0.07 0.17
CA GLY A 1123 15.89 -0.27 -1.11
C GLY A 1123 16.59 -1.61 -1.37
N THR A 1124 16.82 -2.47 -0.38
CA THR A 1124 17.47 -3.80 -0.59
C THR A 1124 16.97 -4.88 0.37
N VAL A 1125 16.01 -4.54 1.23
CA VAL A 1125 15.40 -5.47 2.19
C VAL A 1125 14.24 -6.18 1.48
N VAL A 1126 14.57 -7.12 0.59
CA VAL A 1126 13.68 -8.27 0.49
C VAL A 1126 13.71 -8.88 1.89
N ARG A 1127 12.56 -9.00 2.56
CA ARG A 1127 12.44 -9.67 3.86
C ARG A 1127 12.93 -11.09 3.68
N ASP A 1128 14.24 -11.30 3.82
CA ASP A 1128 14.86 -12.61 3.67
C ASP A 1128 14.24 -13.47 4.78
N PRO A 1129 13.41 -14.49 4.46
CA PRO A 1129 12.67 -15.21 5.47
C PRO A 1129 13.65 -15.81 6.46
N LEU A 1130 13.57 -15.37 7.72
CA LEU A 1130 14.39 -15.91 8.79
C LEU A 1130 14.17 -17.43 8.82
N PRO A 1131 15.25 -18.23 8.92
CA PRO A 1131 15.15 -19.67 8.72
C PRO A 1131 14.26 -20.33 9.78
N ASP A 1132 13.59 -21.42 9.38
CA ASP A 1132 12.66 -22.19 10.21
C ASP A 1132 13.31 -22.65 11.53
N GLU A 1133 12.48 -22.82 12.57
CA GLU A 1133 12.88 -23.08 13.96
C GLU A 1133 13.87 -24.25 14.14
N GLU A 1134 13.79 -25.28 13.29
CA GLU A 1134 14.65 -26.48 13.35
C GLU A 1134 16.14 -26.19 13.02
N SER A 1135 16.46 -25.01 12.50
CA SER A 1135 17.82 -24.62 12.10
C SER A 1135 18.57 -23.75 13.10
N ILE A 1136 17.89 -23.30 14.18
CA ILE A 1136 18.48 -22.52 15.26
C ILE A 1136 19.16 -23.51 16.23
N VAL A 1137 20.45 -23.74 16.04
CA VAL A 1137 21.21 -24.64 16.90
C VAL A 1137 21.80 -23.85 18.08
N CYS A 1138 21.08 -23.85 19.20
CA CYS A 1138 21.67 -23.55 20.50
C CYS A 1138 22.28 -24.85 21.03
N VAL A 1139 23.57 -25.10 20.79
CA VAL A 1139 24.24 -26.20 21.49
C VAL A 1139 24.41 -25.74 22.95
N GLU A 1140 23.53 -26.20 23.85
CA GLU A 1140 23.61 -25.83 25.27
C GLU A 1140 24.91 -26.36 25.95
N ASP A 1141 25.64 -27.29 25.31
CA ASP A 1141 26.74 -28.05 25.90
C ASP A 1141 28.15 -27.88 25.28
N GLU A 1142 28.35 -27.08 24.22
CA GLU A 1142 29.70 -26.87 23.68
C GLU A 1142 30.00 -25.37 23.56
N LEU A 1143 30.59 -24.80 24.61
CA LEU A 1143 31.49 -23.62 24.61
C LEU A 1143 31.87 -23.32 26.09
N GLU A 1144 32.60 -24.26 26.68
CA GLU A 1144 33.71 -23.96 27.62
C GLU A 1144 35.00 -23.81 26.80
#